data_AF-A0A2Z4FK68-F1
#
_entry.id   AF-A0A2Z4FK68-F1
#
_cell.length_a   1.000
_cell.length_b   1.000
_cell.length_c   1.000
_cell.angle_alpha   90.00
_cell.angle_beta   90.00
_cell.angle_gamma   90.00
#
_symmetry.space_group_name_H-M   'P 1'
#
loop_
_entity.id
_entity.type
_entity.pdbx_description
1 polymer ?
#
loop_
_entity_poly.entity_id
_entity_poly.type
_entity_poly.pdbx_seq_one_letter_code
_entity_poly.pdbx_strand_id
1 'polypeptide(L)'
;MRQVGLNTRANALRPSLVITLATLTLLACVPEAVAADTWSSPHPGMRKLYRTASGPNRIHALEVDLCKAGVGVRTTKSNERQRTPSSFGSLVGAEAVINGDFFNYSGYSTSGLAIGEGQHWSGSSDGAANTYVAFGKNRVEFSGSNESRGAESWMRSVTSGLGVLVEDGQSITTNPSRPSHCSQRHPRTAMGISADKRTLYMAVVDGRSTSSRGMTCVELANVMKGLGAHSAVNLDGGGSSAMWVRGSGVVNNPSDGSQRVVANHLAVFAKGAGEPNACDRSYEEAALQSAARGASTTTDVDGDGIADACSLGPNGLECYLAAGGFTTRVQGPNMPLNQGWNNPKNYASIRYGDLNGDGKADVCARYNAGVRCYLSDGSSFGSRFDGPELSDDSGWGGSASYYSTLAMADINGDGKDDLCARGAAGLYCYYSTGSGFSGRSTVLSELSNGEGFRAPEYYGTIRFGDVNGDGKADVCARTKDGMRCWLSDGQNFSTEISGPGWSDAGGWHKLPYWPTIRLKDVDGDGKADLCARGGSGFRCHLSRGTSFGPALGSDLWPNASGWDDHDNFSTIRMADIDGDGQLDVCARANAKIVCHRFEGDGFGPTISGPPWSNDGDWNRIKYYSTIRVADVDGDGKADLCARGYSRFSCATAPFDGSDTDLQGPPWSEGEGWGEPALYSTIQVVDPPPREEEEEPEPGEDAGFPGDAGDSPDAGAPADAGGPDDTQSVDSDADAPGNPADAISGQDVGSDIGADPDAQDDTIDRPKTASTSGCACNQSDAAPGEAGLLALLAAAVLWRRRR
;
A
#
# COMPACT_ATOMS: atom_id res chain seq x y z
N MET A 1 -5.83 -45.55 -72.68
CA MET A 1 -5.07 -46.83 -72.58
C MET A 1 -3.75 -46.51 -71.86
N ARG A 2 -3.35 -47.24 -70.81
CA ARG A 2 -2.40 -48.37 -70.84
C ARG A 2 -1.13 -48.13 -71.69
N GLN A 3 0.09 -48.53 -71.28
CA GLN A 3 0.67 -48.88 -69.96
C GLN A 3 2.17 -49.17 -70.17
N VAL A 4 3.02 -49.05 -69.14
CA VAL A 4 4.41 -49.56 -69.08
C VAL A 4 5.41 -48.90 -70.05
N GLY A 5 6.67 -48.79 -69.61
CA GLY A 5 7.87 -48.62 -70.44
C GLY A 5 9.03 -49.38 -69.79
N LEU A 6 10.23 -49.44 -70.41
CA LEU A 6 11.51 -49.83 -69.76
C LEU A 6 12.70 -49.77 -70.73
N ASN A 7 13.85 -49.28 -70.23
CA ASN A 7 15.24 -49.52 -70.73
C ASN A 7 15.58 -49.00 -72.15
N THR A 8 16.84 -48.76 -72.55
CA THR A 8 18.13 -49.39 -72.18
C THR A 8 19.36 -48.47 -72.32
N ARG A 9 20.41 -48.70 -71.49
CA ARG A 9 21.88 -48.80 -71.78
C ARG A 9 22.61 -47.71 -72.64
N ALA A 10 23.94 -47.52 -72.58
CA ALA A 10 25.02 -47.77 -71.60
C ALA A 10 26.35 -47.20 -72.17
N ASN A 11 27.40 -47.12 -71.34
CA ASN A 11 28.80 -46.70 -71.64
C ASN A 11 28.97 -45.21 -72.03
N ALA A 12 29.82 -44.35 -71.45
CA ALA A 12 31.02 -44.42 -70.60
C ALA A 12 32.38 -44.28 -71.33
N LEU A 13 33.06 -43.15 -71.07
CA LEU A 13 34.52 -42.98 -71.06
C LEU A 13 34.90 -41.74 -70.21
N ARG A 14 36.15 -41.69 -69.76
CA ARG A 14 36.78 -40.69 -68.85
C ARG A 14 37.76 -39.80 -69.68
N PRO A 15 38.31 -38.65 -69.21
CA PRO A 15 38.85 -38.47 -67.86
C PRO A 15 38.85 -37.02 -67.26
N SER A 16 39.74 -36.85 -66.27
CA SER A 16 40.26 -35.62 -65.65
C SER A 16 39.55 -35.10 -64.40
N LEU A 17 40.38 -34.72 -63.43
CA LEU A 17 40.04 -34.43 -62.04
C LEU A 17 40.47 -32.99 -61.72
N VAL A 18 39.51 -32.13 -61.36
CA VAL A 18 39.77 -30.90 -60.60
C VAL A 18 38.78 -30.87 -59.44
N ILE A 19 39.29 -30.60 -58.24
CA ILE A 19 38.51 -30.63 -57.01
C ILE A 19 37.99 -29.21 -56.73
N THR A 20 36.67 -29.06 -56.64
CA THR A 20 36.04 -27.87 -56.04
C THR A 20 35.17 -28.33 -54.89
N LEU A 21 35.62 -28.06 -53.66
CA LEU A 21 35.01 -28.59 -52.44
C LEU A 21 33.82 -27.74 -51.99
N ALA A 22 32.66 -27.95 -52.61
CA ALA A 22 31.40 -27.34 -52.18
C ALA A 22 30.75 -28.15 -51.03
N THR A 23 31.33 -28.11 -49.83
CA THR A 23 30.69 -28.68 -48.63
C THR A 23 29.42 -27.91 -48.31
N LEU A 24 28.27 -28.57 -48.46
CA LEU A 24 26.96 -27.99 -48.16
C LEU A 24 26.74 -27.88 -46.64
N THR A 25 27.38 -26.92 -46.00
CA THR A 25 27.07 -26.53 -44.62
C THR A 25 25.70 -25.86 -44.57
N LEU A 26 24.65 -26.67 -44.40
CA LEU A 26 23.47 -26.19 -43.68
C LEU A 26 23.94 -25.79 -42.28
N LEU A 27 24.09 -24.50 -42.03
CA LEU A 27 23.93 -23.99 -40.68
C LEU A 27 22.49 -24.28 -40.29
N ALA A 28 22.29 -25.40 -39.59
CA ALA A 28 21.12 -25.55 -38.76
C ALA A 28 21.19 -24.43 -37.72
N CYS A 29 20.43 -23.36 -37.92
CA CYS A 29 20.16 -22.37 -36.90
C CYS A 29 19.32 -23.07 -35.82
N VAL A 30 20.01 -23.78 -34.93
CA VAL A 30 19.40 -24.28 -33.70
C VAL A 30 19.01 -23.02 -32.92
N PRO A 31 17.71 -22.77 -32.69
CA PRO A 31 17.33 -21.65 -31.85
C PRO A 31 17.96 -21.88 -30.48
N GLU A 32 18.65 -20.86 -29.94
CA GLU A 32 19.10 -20.92 -28.56
C GLU A 32 17.89 -21.23 -27.67
N ALA A 33 18.08 -22.10 -26.68
CA ALA A 33 16.98 -22.60 -25.87
C ALA A 33 16.43 -21.48 -24.97
N VAL A 34 15.51 -20.69 -25.52
CA VAL A 34 14.82 -19.59 -24.82
C VAL A 34 14.23 -20.13 -23.53
N ALA A 35 14.30 -19.34 -22.45
CA ALA A 35 13.67 -19.72 -21.20
C ALA A 35 12.15 -19.90 -21.42
N ALA A 36 11.61 -21.02 -20.96
CA ALA A 36 10.23 -21.41 -21.21
C ALA A 36 9.52 -21.68 -19.88
N ASP A 37 8.44 -20.94 -19.66
CA ASP A 37 7.60 -21.00 -18.46
C ASP A 37 6.30 -21.75 -18.75
N THR A 38 5.94 -22.68 -17.86
CA THR A 38 4.63 -23.32 -17.83
C THR A 38 3.99 -23.06 -16.47
N TRP A 39 2.89 -22.29 -16.49
CA TRP A 39 2.09 -22.00 -15.31
C TRP A 39 0.90 -22.95 -15.19
N SER A 40 0.50 -23.26 -13.96
CA SER A 40 -0.66 -24.11 -13.64
C SER A 40 -1.17 -23.79 -12.23
N SER A 41 -2.45 -24.03 -11.94
CA SER A 41 -3.02 -23.80 -10.60
C SER A 41 -3.45 -25.13 -9.99
N PRO A 42 -2.57 -25.85 -9.25
CA PRO A 42 -2.84 -27.22 -8.81
C PRO A 42 -3.87 -27.31 -7.67
N HIS A 43 -4.02 -26.26 -6.86
CA HIS A 43 -4.94 -26.16 -5.72
C HIS A 43 -5.38 -24.68 -5.55
N PRO A 44 -6.53 -24.39 -4.90
CA PRO A 44 -6.98 -23.02 -4.63
C PRO A 44 -5.91 -22.16 -3.92
N GLY A 45 -5.70 -20.92 -4.39
CA GLY A 45 -4.68 -20.03 -3.82
C GLY A 45 -3.22 -20.40 -4.16
N MET A 46 -2.98 -21.42 -4.99
CA MET A 46 -1.63 -21.84 -5.41
C MET A 46 -1.43 -21.70 -6.92
N ARG A 47 -0.36 -21.00 -7.35
CA ARG A 47 0.14 -21.00 -8.73
C ARG A 47 1.49 -21.73 -8.78
N LYS A 48 1.65 -22.67 -9.70
CA LYS A 48 2.86 -23.48 -9.89
C LYS A 48 3.53 -23.14 -11.21
N LEU A 49 4.79 -22.73 -11.14
CA LEU A 49 5.69 -22.56 -12.27
C LEU A 49 6.54 -23.83 -12.46
N TYR A 50 6.70 -24.23 -13.72
CA TYR A 50 7.85 -24.97 -14.20
C TYR A 50 8.59 -24.12 -15.24
N ARG A 51 9.88 -23.82 -15.00
CA ARG A 51 10.74 -23.01 -15.88
C ARG A 51 11.97 -23.81 -16.31
N THR A 52 12.24 -23.86 -17.61
CA THR A 52 13.55 -24.24 -18.16
C THR A 52 14.32 -23.02 -18.61
N ALA A 53 15.65 -23.05 -18.51
CA ALA A 53 16.54 -21.94 -18.90
C ALA A 53 17.62 -22.35 -19.92
N SER A 54 18.16 -21.37 -20.64
CA SER A 54 19.14 -21.55 -21.74
C SER A 54 20.45 -22.22 -21.30
N GLY A 55 21.01 -21.79 -20.18
CA GLY A 55 21.92 -22.62 -19.40
C GLY A 55 21.09 -23.69 -18.67
N PRO A 56 21.27 -25.00 -18.96
CA PRO A 56 20.31 -26.04 -18.59
C PRO A 56 20.10 -26.09 -17.08
N ASN A 57 18.94 -25.60 -16.67
CA ASN A 57 18.40 -25.60 -15.32
C ASN A 57 16.90 -25.88 -15.38
N ARG A 58 16.39 -26.63 -14.41
CA ARG A 58 14.96 -26.87 -14.19
C ARG A 58 14.56 -26.28 -12.85
N ILE A 59 13.59 -25.39 -12.88
CA ILE A 59 13.12 -24.62 -11.74
C ILE A 59 11.64 -24.95 -11.54
N HIS A 60 11.29 -25.36 -10.32
CA HIS A 60 9.94 -25.67 -9.90
C HIS A 60 9.59 -24.68 -8.79
N ALA A 61 8.62 -23.81 -9.03
CA ALA A 61 8.21 -22.79 -8.08
C ALA A 61 6.72 -22.88 -7.75
N LEU A 62 6.37 -22.48 -6.54
CA LEU A 62 5.01 -22.26 -6.07
C LEU A 62 4.90 -20.85 -5.53
N GLU A 63 3.94 -20.10 -6.05
CA GLU A 63 3.38 -18.91 -5.42
C GLU A 63 2.14 -19.35 -4.63
N VAL A 64 2.00 -18.86 -3.41
CA VAL A 64 0.91 -19.22 -2.50
C VAL A 64 0.34 -17.94 -1.90
N ASP A 65 -0.91 -17.61 -2.25
CA ASP A 65 -1.68 -16.55 -1.60
C ASP A 65 -2.07 -17.02 -0.20
N LEU A 66 -1.30 -16.59 0.81
CA LEU A 66 -1.50 -16.95 2.21
C LEU A 66 -2.87 -16.49 2.75
N CYS A 67 -3.53 -15.57 2.04
CA CYS A 67 -4.78 -14.93 2.43
C CYS A 67 -6.03 -15.51 1.75
N LYS A 68 -5.90 -16.43 0.78
CA LYS A 68 -7.07 -17.10 0.18
C LYS A 68 -7.66 -18.13 1.15
N ALA A 69 -8.99 -18.29 1.10
CA ALA A 69 -9.73 -19.19 1.97
C ALA A 69 -9.18 -20.63 1.96
N GLY A 70 -8.98 -21.20 3.14
CA GLY A 70 -8.43 -22.55 3.35
C GLY A 70 -6.94 -22.70 3.04
N VAL A 71 -6.21 -21.63 2.77
CA VAL A 71 -4.73 -21.67 2.66
C VAL A 71 -4.09 -21.58 4.04
N GLY A 72 -3.01 -22.34 4.25
CA GLY A 72 -2.27 -22.24 5.50
C GLY A 72 -0.91 -22.89 5.48
N VAL A 73 -0.05 -22.52 6.43
CA VAL A 73 1.35 -22.94 6.51
C VAL A 73 1.61 -23.72 7.79
N ARG A 74 2.28 -24.87 7.69
CA ARG A 74 2.73 -25.66 8.84
C ARG A 74 4.11 -26.27 8.61
N THR A 75 5.01 -26.04 9.56
CA THR A 75 6.32 -26.68 9.64
C THR A 75 6.27 -27.96 10.49
N THR A 76 7.33 -28.77 10.44
CA THR A 76 7.44 -30.04 11.18
C THR A 76 7.58 -29.80 12.70
N LYS A 77 6.86 -30.55 13.54
CA LYS A 77 7.13 -30.65 14.99
C LYS A 77 8.32 -31.57 15.28
N SER A 78 9.01 -31.39 16.40
CA SER A 78 10.25 -32.14 16.67
C SER A 78 10.06 -33.66 16.78
N ASN A 79 8.85 -34.14 17.09
CA ASN A 79 8.47 -35.56 17.09
C ASN A 79 7.98 -36.09 15.72
N GLU A 80 7.84 -35.23 14.71
CA GLU A 80 7.44 -35.59 13.35
C GLU A 80 8.61 -35.64 12.36
N ARG A 81 9.83 -35.30 12.82
CA ARG A 81 11.08 -35.22 12.05
C ARG A 81 11.50 -36.55 11.40
N GLN A 82 12.58 -36.53 10.62
CA GLN A 82 13.11 -37.70 9.90
C GLN A 82 12.10 -38.24 8.87
N ARG A 83 11.69 -37.38 7.94
CA ARG A 83 10.75 -37.75 6.85
C ARG A 83 11.23 -37.24 5.51
N THR A 84 10.66 -37.79 4.45
CA THR A 84 10.71 -37.17 3.11
C THR A 84 9.55 -36.17 2.97
N PRO A 85 9.63 -35.17 2.07
CA PRO A 85 8.54 -34.23 1.82
C PRO A 85 7.18 -34.89 1.56
N SER A 86 7.11 -35.98 0.79
CA SER A 86 5.85 -36.70 0.59
C SER A 86 5.36 -37.45 1.84
N SER A 87 6.27 -38.00 2.66
CA SER A 87 5.91 -38.68 3.91
C SER A 87 5.37 -37.70 4.95
N PHE A 88 5.93 -36.48 4.99
CA PHE A 88 5.40 -35.39 5.80
C PHE A 88 4.04 -34.90 5.24
N GLY A 89 3.93 -34.66 3.93
CA GLY A 89 2.68 -34.22 3.29
C GLY A 89 1.50 -35.18 3.55
N SER A 90 1.75 -36.49 3.44
CA SER A 90 0.77 -37.54 3.76
C SER A 90 0.44 -37.64 5.26
N LEU A 91 1.41 -37.44 6.17
CA LEU A 91 1.17 -37.44 7.62
C LEU A 91 0.21 -36.32 8.03
N VAL A 92 0.43 -35.12 7.48
CA VAL A 92 -0.20 -33.88 7.97
C VAL A 92 -1.45 -33.50 7.18
N GLY A 93 -1.67 -34.13 6.03
CA GLY A 93 -2.78 -33.81 5.13
C GLY A 93 -2.58 -32.51 4.35
N ALA A 94 -1.35 -32.17 3.96
CA ALA A 94 -1.02 -30.96 3.17
C ALA A 94 -1.20 -31.14 1.65
N GLU A 95 -1.34 -30.02 0.94
CA GLU A 95 -1.47 -29.95 -0.51
C GLU A 95 -0.11 -29.80 -1.22
N ALA A 96 0.89 -29.16 -0.59
CA ALA A 96 2.27 -29.14 -1.07
C ALA A 96 3.31 -29.14 0.07
N VAL A 97 4.53 -29.60 -0.20
CA VAL A 97 5.64 -29.67 0.77
C VAL A 97 6.99 -29.45 0.06
N ILE A 98 7.88 -28.68 0.70
CA ILE A 98 9.33 -28.65 0.41
C ILE A 98 10.15 -29.08 1.63
N ASN A 99 11.42 -29.45 1.43
CA ASN A 99 12.37 -29.61 2.55
C ASN A 99 12.63 -28.26 3.26
N GLY A 100 13.05 -28.34 4.52
CA GLY A 100 13.39 -27.18 5.34
C GLY A 100 14.90 -26.92 5.47
N ASP A 101 15.31 -26.68 6.70
CA ASP A 101 16.61 -26.20 7.13
C ASP A 101 17.75 -27.23 7.00
N PHE A 102 18.98 -26.73 7.05
CA PHE A 102 20.20 -27.51 7.18
C PHE A 102 20.20 -28.29 8.50
N PHE A 103 20.72 -29.52 8.51
CA PHE A 103 20.61 -30.40 9.67
C PHE A 103 21.79 -31.34 9.89
N ASN A 104 21.92 -31.85 11.11
CA ASN A 104 22.91 -32.87 11.47
C ASN A 104 22.34 -34.29 11.33
N TYR A 105 22.96 -35.14 10.51
CA TYR A 105 22.51 -36.52 10.24
C TYR A 105 22.44 -37.45 11.46
N SER A 106 23.18 -37.17 12.54
CA SER A 106 23.23 -38.03 13.73
C SER A 106 21.97 -37.91 14.59
N GLY A 107 21.42 -36.70 14.72
CA GLY A 107 20.22 -36.42 15.54
C GLY A 107 19.00 -35.91 14.77
N TYR A 108 19.20 -35.44 13.54
CA TYR A 108 18.25 -34.62 12.76
C TYR A 108 17.81 -33.35 13.53
N SER A 109 18.75 -32.72 14.22
CA SER A 109 18.63 -31.35 14.72
C SER A 109 18.81 -30.36 13.56
N THR A 110 17.99 -29.32 13.53
CA THR A 110 18.14 -28.18 12.63
C THR A 110 19.38 -27.35 13.00
N SER A 111 19.78 -26.45 12.10
CA SER A 111 20.93 -25.55 12.28
C SER A 111 20.49 -24.17 12.77
N GLY A 112 19.29 -23.74 12.35
CA GLY A 112 18.58 -22.58 12.87
C GLY A 112 17.30 -22.94 13.63
N LEU A 113 16.48 -21.93 13.89
CA LEU A 113 15.26 -21.98 14.68
C LEU A 113 14.19 -22.85 14.01
N ALA A 114 13.62 -23.78 14.78
CA ALA A 114 12.53 -24.62 14.34
C ALA A 114 11.37 -24.59 15.35
N ILE A 115 10.19 -24.23 14.86
CA ILE A 115 8.93 -24.22 15.61
C ILE A 115 7.87 -24.86 14.73
N GLY A 116 7.03 -25.75 15.27
CA GLY A 116 5.87 -26.32 14.57
C GLY A 116 4.62 -26.33 15.45
N GLU A 117 3.51 -25.81 14.96
CA GLU A 117 2.26 -25.55 15.73
C GLU A 117 2.45 -24.67 17.01
N GLY A 118 3.55 -23.92 17.09
CA GLY A 118 3.98 -23.18 18.28
C GLY A 118 4.83 -23.99 19.26
N GLN A 119 5.18 -25.24 18.93
CA GLN A 119 6.13 -26.05 19.70
C GLN A 119 7.55 -25.81 19.18
N HIS A 120 8.34 -25.08 19.95
CA HIS A 120 9.77 -24.87 19.72
C HIS A 120 10.55 -26.18 19.84
N TRP A 121 11.49 -26.41 18.92
CA TRP A 121 12.36 -27.59 18.96
C TRP A 121 13.49 -27.35 19.96
N SER A 122 13.55 -28.19 21.00
CA SER A 122 14.64 -28.20 21.97
C SER A 122 16.00 -28.32 21.27
N GLY A 123 16.91 -27.38 21.57
CA GLY A 123 18.24 -27.29 20.95
C GLY A 123 18.28 -26.56 19.60
N SER A 124 17.18 -25.98 19.11
CA SER A 124 17.18 -25.04 17.98
C SER A 124 17.21 -23.59 18.46
N SER A 125 17.91 -22.71 17.75
CA SER A 125 17.91 -21.26 17.97
C SER A 125 18.14 -20.53 16.65
N ASP A 126 17.81 -19.26 16.60
CA ASP A 126 18.34 -18.34 15.58
C ASP A 126 19.77 -17.88 15.95
N GLY A 127 20.30 -16.95 15.16
CA GLY A 127 21.65 -16.41 15.30
C GLY A 127 22.17 -15.90 13.95
N ALA A 128 23.18 -15.03 13.97
CA ALA A 128 23.51 -14.13 12.85
C ALA A 128 23.78 -14.75 11.45
N ALA A 129 23.99 -16.08 11.34
CA ALA A 129 24.15 -16.77 10.05
C ALA A 129 22.85 -17.42 9.52
N ASN A 130 21.82 -17.53 10.36
CA ASN A 130 20.57 -18.24 10.12
C ASN A 130 19.39 -17.26 10.06
N THR A 131 18.80 -17.11 8.88
CA THR A 131 17.59 -16.31 8.67
C THR A 131 16.37 -17.23 8.58
N TYR A 132 15.22 -16.80 9.09
CA TYR A 132 13.97 -17.55 9.04
C TYR A 132 12.82 -16.76 8.43
N VAL A 133 11.79 -17.49 7.98
CA VAL A 133 10.42 -16.95 7.87
C VAL A 133 9.59 -17.58 8.99
N ALA A 134 8.94 -16.73 9.76
CA ALA A 134 8.03 -17.10 10.83
C ALA A 134 6.59 -16.76 10.44
N PHE A 135 5.68 -17.70 10.68
CA PHE A 135 4.25 -17.57 10.43
C PHE A 135 3.47 -17.79 11.72
N GLY A 136 2.48 -16.95 12.00
CA GLY A 136 1.51 -17.10 13.07
C GLY A 136 0.13 -16.62 12.63
N LYS A 137 -0.86 -16.66 13.54
CA LYS A 137 -2.20 -16.14 13.24
C LYS A 137 -2.07 -14.65 12.94
N ASN A 138 -2.37 -14.28 11.70
CA ASN A 138 -2.34 -12.91 11.17
C ASN A 138 -0.99 -12.17 11.25
N ARG A 139 0.15 -12.87 11.32
CA ARG A 139 1.50 -12.25 11.30
C ARG A 139 2.47 -13.14 10.53
N VAL A 140 3.25 -12.53 9.64
CA VAL A 140 4.32 -13.18 8.87
C VAL A 140 5.56 -12.31 8.93
N GLU A 141 6.73 -12.87 9.24
CA GLU A 141 7.96 -12.09 9.30
C GLU A 141 9.15 -12.84 8.72
N PHE A 142 9.99 -12.09 8.00
CA PHE A 142 11.35 -12.46 7.66
C PHE A 142 12.26 -11.92 8.77
N SER A 143 13.20 -12.71 9.26
CA SER A 143 14.06 -12.31 10.40
C SER A 143 15.22 -11.38 10.02
N GLY A 144 15.39 -11.05 8.74
CA GLY A 144 16.54 -10.28 8.25
C GLY A 144 17.88 -11.03 8.34
N SER A 145 18.95 -10.34 7.93
CA SER A 145 20.33 -10.79 8.09
C SER A 145 20.94 -10.33 9.42
N ASN A 146 21.81 -11.15 10.00
CA ASN A 146 22.54 -10.89 11.25
C ASN A 146 21.71 -10.75 12.55
N GLU A 147 20.38 -10.78 12.49
CA GLU A 147 19.52 -10.69 13.67
C GLU A 147 19.51 -11.97 14.55
N SER A 148 19.06 -11.79 15.79
CA SER A 148 18.71 -12.87 16.73
C SER A 148 17.62 -12.35 17.67
N ARG A 149 16.38 -12.83 17.49
CA ARG A 149 15.19 -12.44 18.28
C ARG A 149 14.72 -13.57 19.22
N GLY A 150 15.11 -14.81 18.95
CA GLY A 150 14.61 -16.00 19.64
C GLY A 150 13.21 -16.42 19.21
N ALA A 151 12.59 -17.30 19.99
CA ALA A 151 11.23 -17.79 19.75
C ALA A 151 10.19 -16.87 20.44
N GLU A 152 9.44 -16.09 19.67
CA GLU A 152 8.33 -15.28 20.18
C GLU A 152 7.01 -16.09 20.30
N SER A 153 6.14 -15.69 21.23
CA SER A 153 4.89 -16.40 21.57
C SER A 153 3.82 -16.43 20.47
N TRP A 154 3.92 -15.56 19.45
CA TRP A 154 3.02 -15.55 18.29
C TRP A 154 3.39 -16.60 17.24
N MET A 155 4.66 -17.03 17.20
CA MET A 155 5.20 -17.89 16.15
C MET A 155 4.57 -19.28 16.22
N ARG A 156 3.95 -19.72 15.11
CA ARG A 156 3.35 -21.07 15.01
C ARG A 156 4.14 -21.98 14.10
N SER A 157 4.69 -21.46 13.01
CA SER A 157 5.50 -22.21 12.06
C SER A 157 6.78 -21.43 11.77
N VAL A 158 7.95 -22.02 12.02
CA VAL A 158 9.25 -21.42 11.71
C VAL A 158 10.17 -22.47 11.08
N THR A 159 10.77 -22.09 9.95
CA THR A 159 11.87 -22.79 9.29
C THR A 159 12.99 -21.77 9.05
N SER A 160 14.20 -22.10 9.46
CA SER A 160 15.41 -21.35 9.06
C SER A 160 15.99 -21.84 7.73
N GLY A 161 16.87 -21.02 7.17
CA GLY A 161 17.87 -21.40 6.19
C GLY A 161 19.23 -20.79 6.50
N LEU A 162 20.14 -20.87 5.53
CA LEU A 162 21.46 -20.23 5.55
C LEU A 162 21.65 -19.44 4.25
N GLY A 163 22.00 -18.17 4.39
CA GLY A 163 22.19 -17.24 3.28
C GLY A 163 20.90 -16.53 2.87
N VAL A 164 20.80 -15.25 3.19
CA VAL A 164 19.81 -14.33 2.63
C VAL A 164 20.07 -14.19 1.13
N LEU A 165 18.99 -14.20 0.35
CA LEU A 165 18.98 -14.10 -1.11
C LEU A 165 18.46 -12.74 -1.56
N VAL A 166 17.38 -12.28 -0.94
CA VAL A 166 16.77 -10.97 -1.18
C VAL A 166 16.44 -10.35 0.18
N GLU A 167 16.75 -9.08 0.35
CA GLU A 167 16.49 -8.28 1.55
C GLU A 167 16.04 -6.89 1.09
N ASP A 168 14.91 -6.40 1.60
CA ASP A 168 14.27 -5.13 1.19
C ASP A 168 14.22 -4.89 -0.33
N GLY A 169 13.77 -5.92 -1.05
CA GLY A 169 13.69 -5.94 -2.51
C GLY A 169 15.04 -6.04 -3.23
N GLN A 170 16.17 -6.00 -2.52
CA GLN A 170 17.51 -6.07 -3.09
C GLN A 170 18.05 -7.51 -3.05
N SER A 171 18.34 -8.04 -4.24
CA SER A 171 18.94 -9.35 -4.45
C SER A 171 20.46 -9.30 -4.26
N ILE A 172 21.05 -10.29 -3.59
CA ILE A 172 22.51 -10.36 -3.45
C ILE A 172 23.21 -10.39 -4.82
N THR A 173 24.19 -9.50 -5.01
CA THR A 173 24.91 -9.33 -6.29
C THR A 173 26.20 -10.15 -6.37
N THR A 174 26.71 -10.60 -5.22
CA THR A 174 27.90 -11.45 -5.10
C THR A 174 27.58 -12.67 -4.24
N ASN A 175 28.23 -13.80 -4.52
CA ASN A 175 28.08 -14.99 -3.67
C ASN A 175 28.92 -14.78 -2.39
N PRO A 176 28.31 -14.80 -1.19
CA PRO A 176 29.05 -14.53 0.04
C PRO A 176 30.14 -15.57 0.28
N SER A 177 31.28 -15.12 0.81
CA SER A 177 32.44 -15.97 1.11
C SER A 177 32.22 -16.95 2.27
N ARG A 178 31.08 -16.81 2.99
CA ARG A 178 30.54 -17.80 3.92
C ARG A 178 29.06 -18.08 3.58
N PRO A 179 28.62 -19.35 3.53
CA PRO A 179 29.41 -20.57 3.42
C PRO A 179 29.86 -20.84 1.97
N SER A 180 30.88 -21.69 1.79
CA SER A 180 31.41 -22.08 0.47
C SER A 180 30.41 -22.83 -0.44
N HIS A 181 29.19 -23.08 0.04
CA HIS A 181 28.11 -23.59 -0.79
C HIS A 181 27.58 -22.53 -1.78
N CYS A 182 27.67 -21.22 -1.50
CA CYS A 182 26.95 -20.23 -2.31
C CYS A 182 27.58 -20.00 -3.69
N SER A 183 28.92 -20.00 -3.79
CA SER A 183 29.66 -19.88 -5.05
C SER A 183 29.61 -21.14 -5.93
N GLN A 184 29.09 -22.26 -5.42
CA GLN A 184 28.99 -23.52 -6.16
C GLN A 184 27.60 -23.71 -6.78
N ARG A 185 27.54 -24.43 -7.91
CA ARG A 185 26.29 -24.86 -8.54
C ARG A 185 25.79 -26.15 -7.91
N HIS A 186 24.62 -26.10 -7.30
CA HIS A 186 23.95 -27.26 -6.70
C HIS A 186 22.44 -27.21 -6.99
N PRO A 187 21.71 -28.33 -6.79
CA PRO A 187 20.29 -28.27 -6.53
C PRO A 187 20.04 -27.34 -5.33
N ARG A 188 18.95 -26.58 -5.38
CA ARG A 188 18.60 -25.55 -4.39
C ARG A 188 17.18 -25.71 -3.92
N THR A 189 16.95 -25.27 -2.70
CA THR A 189 15.61 -24.96 -2.17
C THR A 189 15.66 -23.55 -1.58
N ALA A 190 14.62 -22.75 -1.79
CA ALA A 190 14.49 -21.43 -1.23
C ALA A 190 13.03 -21.14 -0.86
N MET A 191 12.86 -20.23 0.10
CA MET A 191 11.57 -19.64 0.40
C MET A 191 11.71 -18.11 0.51
N GLY A 192 10.62 -17.39 0.27
CA GLY A 192 10.56 -15.94 0.41
C GLY A 192 9.14 -15.42 0.46
N ILE A 193 8.98 -14.14 0.76
CA ILE A 193 7.70 -13.45 0.88
C ILE A 193 7.70 -12.15 0.05
N SER A 194 6.53 -11.75 -0.44
CA SER A 194 6.29 -10.45 -1.07
C SER A 194 6.36 -9.30 -0.05
N ALA A 195 6.41 -8.04 -0.51
CA ALA A 195 6.51 -6.85 0.35
C ALA A 195 5.27 -6.68 1.26
N ASP A 196 4.09 -6.95 0.72
CA ASP A 196 2.81 -7.03 1.43
C ASP A 196 2.67 -8.28 2.33
N LYS A 197 3.68 -9.17 2.34
CA LYS A 197 3.72 -10.47 3.02
C LYS A 197 2.63 -11.47 2.62
N ARG A 198 1.74 -11.15 1.68
CA ARG A 198 0.59 -11.98 1.29
C ARG A 198 0.98 -13.22 0.48
N THR A 199 2.05 -13.14 -0.32
CA THR A 199 2.49 -14.24 -1.19
C THR A 199 3.72 -14.94 -0.60
N LEU A 200 3.58 -16.23 -0.30
CA LEU A 200 4.71 -17.12 -0.03
C LEU A 200 5.23 -17.71 -1.35
N TYR A 201 6.50 -17.48 -1.63
CA TYR A 201 7.25 -18.08 -2.73
C TYR A 201 8.07 -19.27 -2.22
N MET A 202 7.91 -20.43 -2.85
CA MET A 202 8.74 -21.62 -2.61
C MET A 202 9.38 -22.06 -3.92
N ALA A 203 10.70 -22.19 -3.97
CA ALA A 203 11.42 -22.62 -5.17
C ALA A 203 12.31 -23.84 -4.90
N VAL A 204 12.27 -24.82 -5.80
CA VAL A 204 13.20 -25.95 -5.87
C VAL A 204 13.83 -25.98 -7.26
N VAL A 205 15.17 -26.01 -7.29
CA VAL A 205 15.97 -26.06 -8.53
C VAL A 205 16.69 -27.39 -8.57
N ASP A 206 16.52 -28.16 -9.65
CA ASP A 206 17.26 -29.41 -9.85
C ASP A 206 18.75 -29.14 -10.10
N GLY A 207 19.61 -30.13 -9.91
CA GLY A 207 21.04 -29.98 -10.18
C GLY A 207 21.76 -31.32 -10.28
N ARG A 208 23.08 -31.27 -10.53
CA ARG A 208 23.96 -32.46 -10.66
C ARG A 208 23.57 -33.43 -11.79
N SER A 209 22.84 -32.96 -12.80
CA SER A 209 22.48 -33.77 -13.98
C SER A 209 22.81 -33.04 -15.29
N THR A 210 22.69 -33.73 -16.41
CA THR A 210 22.80 -33.12 -17.75
C THR A 210 21.60 -32.24 -18.10
N SER A 211 20.44 -32.48 -17.47
CA SER A 211 19.19 -31.74 -17.69
C SER A 211 19.01 -30.55 -16.75
N SER A 212 19.73 -30.51 -15.63
CA SER A 212 19.84 -29.35 -14.74
C SER A 212 21.20 -29.33 -14.04
N ARG A 213 21.97 -28.26 -14.25
CA ARG A 213 23.28 -28.07 -13.61
C ARG A 213 23.15 -27.60 -12.16
N GLY A 214 22.14 -26.78 -11.88
CA GLY A 214 21.93 -26.14 -10.59
C GLY A 214 22.58 -24.76 -10.51
N MET A 215 22.25 -24.05 -9.43
CA MET A 215 22.48 -22.61 -9.28
C MET A 215 23.43 -22.27 -8.12
N THR A 216 24.09 -21.13 -8.28
CA THR A 216 24.73 -20.35 -7.20
C THR A 216 23.67 -19.55 -6.43
N CYS A 217 24.03 -18.95 -5.29
CA CYS A 217 23.07 -18.15 -4.50
C CYS A 217 22.63 -16.88 -5.23
N VAL A 218 23.51 -16.20 -5.98
CA VAL A 218 23.14 -15.01 -6.79
C VAL A 218 22.11 -15.35 -7.88
N GLU A 219 22.27 -16.49 -8.56
CA GLU A 219 21.28 -16.92 -9.57
C GLU A 219 19.93 -17.27 -8.93
N LEU A 220 19.95 -17.90 -7.76
CA LEU A 220 18.74 -18.21 -7.00
C LEU A 220 18.05 -16.95 -6.47
N ALA A 221 18.82 -15.95 -6.02
CA ALA A 221 18.32 -14.64 -5.63
C ALA A 221 17.60 -13.91 -6.78
N ASN A 222 18.19 -13.93 -7.97
CA ASN A 222 17.56 -13.38 -9.18
C ASN A 222 16.27 -14.13 -9.56
N VAL A 223 16.20 -15.46 -9.34
CA VAL A 223 14.95 -16.22 -9.49
C VAL A 223 13.91 -15.83 -8.45
N MET A 224 14.27 -15.70 -7.17
CA MET A 224 13.33 -15.32 -6.11
C MET A 224 12.79 -13.89 -6.29
N LYS A 225 13.68 -12.92 -6.57
CA LYS A 225 13.28 -11.54 -6.91
C LYS A 225 12.41 -11.50 -8.17
N GLY A 226 12.76 -12.28 -9.19
CA GLY A 226 11.99 -12.42 -10.43
C GLY A 226 10.66 -13.20 -10.31
N LEU A 227 10.35 -13.77 -9.14
CA LEU A 227 9.02 -14.27 -8.79
C LEU A 227 8.17 -13.23 -8.02
N GLY A 228 8.81 -12.17 -7.50
CA GLY A 228 8.16 -11.14 -6.65
C GLY A 228 8.52 -11.23 -5.16
N ALA A 229 9.49 -12.05 -4.76
CA ALA A 229 9.94 -12.07 -3.37
C ALA A 229 10.72 -10.78 -3.03
N HIS A 230 10.22 -10.04 -2.05
CA HIS A 230 10.86 -8.87 -1.43
C HIS A 230 11.91 -9.28 -0.39
N SER A 231 11.68 -10.40 0.29
CA SER A 231 12.60 -11.00 1.26
C SER A 231 12.70 -12.51 1.02
N ALA A 232 13.90 -13.09 0.95
CA ALA A 232 14.08 -14.52 0.64
C ALA A 232 15.35 -15.13 1.23
N VAL A 233 15.32 -16.43 1.54
CA VAL A 233 16.42 -17.21 2.16
C VAL A 233 16.63 -18.56 1.46
N ASN A 234 17.90 -18.98 1.34
CA ASN A 234 18.28 -20.31 0.85
C ASN A 234 18.12 -21.37 1.97
N LEU A 235 17.39 -22.45 1.67
CA LEU A 235 17.17 -23.62 2.53
C LEU A 235 18.20 -24.73 2.23
N ASP A 236 18.06 -25.93 2.81
CA ASP A 236 18.98 -27.03 2.52
C ASP A 236 18.90 -27.49 1.04
N GLY A 237 20.06 -27.86 0.51
CA GLY A 237 20.31 -28.03 -0.92
C GLY A 237 20.62 -29.47 -1.33
N GLY A 238 21.09 -29.64 -2.57
CA GLY A 238 21.63 -30.92 -3.03
C GLY A 238 20.57 -32.02 -3.07
N GLY A 239 20.84 -33.14 -2.41
CA GLY A 239 19.91 -34.28 -2.36
C GLY A 239 18.68 -34.03 -1.47
N SER A 240 18.75 -33.05 -0.58
CA SER A 240 17.61 -32.63 0.24
C SER A 240 16.56 -31.90 -0.58
N SER A 241 16.95 -31.25 -1.69
CA SER A 241 16.07 -30.43 -2.53
C SER A 241 14.99 -31.25 -3.24
N ALA A 242 13.79 -31.22 -2.68
CA ALA A 242 12.62 -31.91 -3.21
C ALA A 242 11.33 -31.14 -2.92
N MET A 243 10.49 -31.01 -3.94
CA MET A 243 9.12 -30.47 -3.86
C MET A 243 8.11 -31.58 -4.15
N TRP A 244 7.13 -31.75 -3.26
CA TRP A 244 6.00 -32.66 -3.46
C TRP A 244 4.70 -31.86 -3.51
N VAL A 245 3.81 -32.22 -4.44
CA VAL A 245 2.48 -31.61 -4.58
C VAL A 245 1.43 -32.72 -4.70
N ARG A 246 0.36 -32.62 -3.89
CA ARG A 246 -0.77 -33.55 -3.90
C ARG A 246 -1.36 -33.65 -5.31
N GLY A 247 -1.63 -34.88 -5.76
CA GLY A 247 -2.08 -35.20 -7.11
C GLY A 247 -0.97 -35.22 -8.17
N SER A 248 0.15 -34.50 -7.98
CA SER A 248 1.30 -34.52 -8.90
C SER A 248 2.44 -35.45 -8.46
N GLY A 249 2.56 -35.76 -7.17
CA GLY A 249 3.72 -36.48 -6.62
C GLY A 249 4.91 -35.55 -6.38
N VAL A 250 6.13 -36.10 -6.44
CA VAL A 250 7.37 -35.29 -6.44
C VAL A 250 7.49 -34.62 -7.80
N VAL A 251 7.56 -33.28 -7.83
CA VAL A 251 7.42 -32.52 -9.08
C VAL A 251 8.75 -32.18 -9.77
N ASN A 252 9.86 -32.29 -9.04
CA ASN A 252 11.23 -32.07 -9.52
C ASN A 252 12.01 -33.40 -9.61
N ASN A 253 13.30 -33.38 -9.97
CA ASN A 253 14.16 -34.56 -10.03
C ASN A 253 15.28 -34.51 -8.96
N PRO A 254 15.04 -35.06 -7.74
CA PRO A 254 16.02 -35.07 -6.65
C PRO A 254 17.38 -35.66 -7.03
N SER A 255 18.48 -35.01 -6.62
CA SER A 255 19.83 -35.39 -7.10
C SER A 255 20.33 -36.75 -6.61
N ASP A 256 19.71 -37.30 -5.57
CA ASP A 256 20.06 -38.60 -4.99
C ASP A 256 19.21 -39.73 -5.64
N GLY A 257 18.55 -39.46 -6.78
CA GLY A 257 17.65 -40.37 -7.48
C GLY A 257 16.27 -40.54 -6.82
N SER A 258 16.12 -40.09 -5.57
CA SER A 258 14.88 -40.04 -4.82
C SER A 258 14.93 -38.89 -3.80
N GLN A 259 13.77 -38.47 -3.31
CA GLN A 259 13.65 -37.48 -2.23
C GLN A 259 14.31 -38.01 -0.94
N ARG A 260 15.25 -37.24 -0.37
CA ARG A 260 15.98 -37.60 0.85
C ARG A 260 15.08 -37.50 2.09
N VAL A 261 15.43 -38.26 3.13
CA VAL A 261 14.91 -38.07 4.49
C VAL A 261 15.63 -36.86 5.12
N VAL A 262 14.88 -35.86 5.56
CA VAL A 262 15.39 -34.59 6.12
C VAL A 262 14.83 -34.33 7.52
N ALA A 263 15.37 -33.33 8.22
CA ALA A 263 14.95 -32.98 9.57
C ALA A 263 13.55 -32.37 9.61
N ASN A 264 13.37 -31.19 9.02
CA ASN A 264 12.11 -30.46 8.95
C ASN A 264 11.72 -30.11 7.50
N HIS A 265 10.51 -29.58 7.36
CA HIS A 265 9.83 -29.30 6.11
C HIS A 265 9.00 -28.02 6.25
N LEU A 266 8.69 -27.39 5.13
CA LEU A 266 7.63 -26.38 5.02
C LEU A 266 6.47 -27.00 4.23
N ALA A 267 5.27 -27.05 4.81
CA ALA A 267 4.07 -27.57 4.14
C ALA A 267 2.99 -26.50 4.02
N VAL A 268 2.28 -26.55 2.89
CA VAL A 268 1.17 -25.67 2.53
C VAL A 268 -0.12 -26.49 2.42
N PHE A 269 -1.15 -25.98 3.07
CA PHE A 269 -2.54 -26.40 2.92
C PHE A 269 -3.23 -25.44 1.96
N ALA A 270 -4.19 -25.93 1.17
CA ALA A 270 -4.89 -25.18 0.14
C ALA A 270 -6.29 -25.76 -0.10
N LYS A 271 -7.13 -25.73 0.94
CA LYS A 271 -8.43 -26.44 0.96
C LYS A 271 -9.56 -25.69 0.25
N GLY A 272 -9.36 -24.42 -0.12
CA GLY A 272 -10.36 -23.57 -0.79
C GLY A 272 -11.51 -23.06 0.09
N ALA A 273 -11.57 -23.44 1.37
CA ALA A 273 -12.59 -23.01 2.31
C ALA A 273 -12.06 -22.96 3.76
N GLY A 274 -12.61 -22.05 4.57
CA GLY A 274 -12.19 -21.77 5.95
C GLY A 274 -11.20 -20.62 6.06
N GLU A 275 -10.93 -20.17 7.29
CA GLU A 275 -10.00 -19.05 7.53
C GLU A 275 -8.55 -19.38 7.17
N PRO A 276 -7.79 -18.45 6.57
CA PRO A 276 -6.35 -18.61 6.40
C PRO A 276 -5.61 -18.53 7.76
N ASN A 277 -4.56 -19.34 7.94
CA ASN A 277 -3.86 -19.42 9.23
C ASN A 277 -2.55 -18.61 9.34
N ALA A 278 -2.12 -17.99 8.23
CA ALA A 278 -0.79 -17.37 8.07
C ALA A 278 -0.83 -16.09 7.21
N CYS A 279 -1.96 -15.40 7.17
CA CYS A 279 -2.19 -14.21 6.35
C CYS A 279 -1.95 -12.93 7.15
N ASP A 280 -0.80 -12.26 6.98
CA ASP A 280 -0.55 -10.96 7.60
C ASP A 280 -1.36 -9.87 6.87
N ARG A 281 -2.50 -9.48 7.46
CA ARG A 281 -3.38 -8.46 6.87
C ARG A 281 -3.03 -7.04 7.24
N SER A 282 -1.97 -6.78 8.01
CA SER A 282 -1.67 -5.40 8.46
C SER A 282 -1.45 -4.41 7.30
N TYR A 283 -0.95 -4.88 6.15
CA TYR A 283 -0.80 -4.11 4.91
C TYR A 283 -2.11 -3.99 4.12
N GLU A 284 -2.92 -5.05 4.06
CA GLU A 284 -4.25 -5.00 3.43
C GLU A 284 -5.17 -4.05 4.20
N GLU A 285 -5.12 -4.13 5.53
CA GLU A 285 -5.74 -3.20 6.45
C GLU A 285 -5.29 -1.77 6.20
N ALA A 286 -3.98 -1.48 6.19
CA ALA A 286 -3.47 -0.13 5.91
C ALA A 286 -3.99 0.43 4.56
N ALA A 287 -3.92 -0.35 3.49
CA ALA A 287 -4.34 0.06 2.14
C ALA A 287 -5.86 0.15 1.93
N LEU A 288 -6.65 -0.53 2.76
CA LEU A 288 -8.10 -0.35 2.81
C LEU A 288 -8.52 0.75 3.79
N GLN A 289 -7.72 1.04 4.80
CA GLN A 289 -8.04 1.99 5.86
C GLN A 289 -7.76 3.45 5.47
N SER A 290 -6.83 3.71 4.54
CA SER A 290 -6.78 5.00 3.83
C SER A 290 -8.05 5.23 3.01
N ALA A 291 -8.52 4.20 2.29
CA ALA A 291 -9.61 4.30 1.32
C ALA A 291 -11.05 4.20 1.88
N ALA A 292 -11.27 3.51 2.99
CA ALA A 292 -12.61 3.08 3.43
C ALA A 292 -13.04 3.59 4.81
N ARG A 293 -12.25 4.48 5.43
CA ARG A 293 -12.58 5.10 6.72
C ARG A 293 -13.30 6.45 6.63
N GLY A 294 -13.19 7.18 5.51
CA GLY A 294 -13.47 8.62 5.50
C GLY A 294 -12.53 9.37 6.46
N ALA A 295 -11.24 9.00 6.45
CA ALA A 295 -10.24 9.56 7.38
C ALA A 295 -9.52 10.79 6.81
N SER A 296 -9.70 11.08 5.54
CA SER A 296 -9.44 12.37 4.91
C SER A 296 -10.78 12.91 4.44
N THR A 297 -10.96 14.22 4.50
CA THR A 297 -12.23 14.93 4.30
C THR A 297 -12.35 15.58 2.92
N THR A 298 -11.22 15.88 2.29
CA THR A 298 -11.11 16.43 0.93
C THR A 298 -9.75 16.02 0.33
N THR A 299 -9.63 16.02 -1.01
CA THR A 299 -8.34 16.13 -1.72
C THR A 299 -8.30 17.25 -2.76
N ASP A 300 -9.24 18.19 -2.74
CA ASP A 300 -9.19 19.46 -3.51
C ASP A 300 -8.01 20.32 -2.99
N VAL A 301 -6.82 20.26 -3.63
CA VAL A 301 -5.63 20.94 -3.07
C VAL A 301 -5.48 22.40 -3.50
N ASP A 302 -6.20 22.88 -4.53
CA ASP A 302 -6.14 24.27 -5.00
C ASP A 302 -7.40 25.12 -4.73
N GLY A 303 -8.50 24.48 -4.33
CA GLY A 303 -9.71 25.09 -3.82
C GLY A 303 -10.82 25.25 -4.87
N ASP A 304 -10.68 24.62 -6.04
CA ASP A 304 -11.63 24.76 -7.15
C ASP A 304 -12.94 23.98 -6.98
N GLY A 305 -13.01 23.08 -5.99
CA GLY A 305 -14.17 22.26 -5.66
C GLY A 305 -14.12 20.82 -6.20
N ILE A 306 -13.07 20.44 -6.94
CA ILE A 306 -12.93 19.14 -7.61
C ILE A 306 -11.87 18.28 -6.88
N ALA A 307 -12.04 16.95 -6.84
CA ALA A 307 -11.18 16.09 -6.05
C ALA A 307 -9.87 15.68 -6.77
N ASP A 308 -8.71 16.12 -6.27
CA ASP A 308 -7.43 15.83 -6.95
C ASP A 308 -6.87 14.42 -6.72
N ALA A 309 -6.06 13.97 -7.69
CA ALA A 309 -5.36 12.69 -7.61
C ALA A 309 -4.05 12.82 -6.80
N CYS A 310 -4.16 12.63 -5.49
CA CYS A 310 -3.08 12.72 -4.51
C CYS A 310 -2.45 11.36 -4.16
N SER A 311 -1.13 11.27 -3.99
CA SER A 311 -0.43 10.06 -3.54
C SER A 311 0.96 10.35 -2.96
N LEU A 312 1.51 9.40 -2.19
CA LEU A 312 2.96 9.28 -2.04
C LEU A 312 3.55 8.78 -3.36
N GLY A 313 4.50 9.53 -3.92
CA GLY A 313 5.31 9.14 -5.08
C GLY A 313 6.74 8.71 -4.67
N PRO A 314 7.54 8.15 -5.59
CA PRO A 314 8.90 7.67 -5.29
C PRO A 314 9.86 8.74 -4.73
N ASN A 315 9.57 10.02 -4.99
CA ASN A 315 10.39 11.18 -4.59
C ASN A 315 9.74 12.02 -3.45
N GLY A 316 8.68 11.51 -2.83
CA GLY A 316 7.83 12.26 -1.88
C GLY A 316 6.40 12.45 -2.38
N LEU A 317 5.61 13.22 -1.64
CA LEU A 317 4.19 13.42 -1.92
C LEU A 317 3.97 14.17 -3.24
N GLU A 318 2.94 13.80 -4.00
CA GLU A 318 2.53 14.48 -5.22
C GLU A 318 1.01 14.44 -5.39
N CYS A 319 0.43 15.54 -5.88
CA CYS A 319 -0.97 15.59 -6.29
C CYS A 319 -1.03 16.07 -7.74
N TYR A 320 -2.00 15.53 -8.49
CA TYR A 320 -2.26 15.92 -9.87
C TYR A 320 -3.65 16.53 -9.95
N LEU A 321 -3.72 17.78 -10.42
CA LEU A 321 -4.95 18.55 -10.41
C LEU A 321 -5.98 17.95 -11.36
N ALA A 322 -7.20 17.69 -10.88
CA ALA A 322 -8.27 17.12 -11.68
C ALA A 322 -8.66 18.06 -12.83
N ALA A 323 -8.83 19.35 -12.53
CA ALA A 323 -9.03 20.39 -13.52
C ALA A 323 -7.88 20.43 -14.56
N GLY A 324 -8.27 20.45 -15.84
CA GLY A 324 -7.31 20.30 -16.94
C GLY A 324 -6.81 18.86 -17.17
N GLY A 325 -7.47 17.86 -16.57
CA GLY A 325 -7.30 16.44 -16.87
C GLY A 325 -6.00 15.84 -16.35
N PHE A 326 -5.66 16.09 -15.08
CA PHE A 326 -4.47 15.53 -14.42
C PHE A 326 -3.13 15.90 -15.07
N THR A 327 -3.07 17.07 -15.74
CA THR A 327 -1.86 17.55 -16.44
C THR A 327 -0.95 18.42 -15.57
N THR A 328 -1.50 19.13 -14.59
CA THR A 328 -0.75 19.91 -13.60
C THR A 328 -0.39 19.05 -12.39
N ARG A 329 0.83 19.19 -11.87
CA ARG A 329 1.34 18.40 -10.73
C ARG A 329 1.83 19.31 -9.60
N VAL A 330 1.09 19.35 -8.50
CA VAL A 330 1.50 20.00 -7.25
C VAL A 330 2.54 19.12 -6.54
N GLN A 331 3.70 19.70 -6.23
CA GLN A 331 4.78 19.00 -5.53
C GLN A 331 4.60 19.15 -4.01
N GLY A 332 4.22 18.05 -3.36
CA GLY A 332 4.10 17.98 -1.91
C GLY A 332 5.44 17.76 -1.18
N PRO A 333 5.41 17.58 0.15
CA PRO A 333 6.60 17.36 0.97
C PRO A 333 7.47 16.17 0.54
N ASN A 334 8.78 16.35 0.64
CA ASN A 334 9.75 15.28 0.41
C ASN A 334 9.63 14.19 1.50
N MET A 335 9.20 13.01 1.06
CA MET A 335 8.88 11.83 1.88
C MET A 335 9.52 10.58 1.23
N PRO A 336 10.86 10.48 1.16
CA PRO A 336 11.49 9.51 0.28
C PRO A 336 11.47 8.11 0.90
N LEU A 337 11.12 7.10 0.10
CA LEU A 337 10.88 5.73 0.56
C LEU A 337 12.03 5.15 1.40
N ASN A 338 13.28 5.47 1.06
CA ASN A 338 14.48 5.02 1.76
C ASN A 338 14.75 5.70 3.12
N GLN A 339 13.92 6.67 3.54
CA GLN A 339 13.95 7.28 4.88
C GLN A 339 12.77 6.80 5.75
N GLY A 340 12.25 5.60 5.47
CA GLY A 340 11.18 4.97 6.25
C GLY A 340 9.77 5.28 5.75
N TRP A 341 9.62 5.95 4.59
CA TRP A 341 8.34 6.10 3.91
C TRP A 341 7.91 4.86 3.13
N ASN A 342 8.76 3.83 3.06
CA ASN A 342 8.38 2.45 2.72
C ASN A 342 7.71 1.67 3.89
N ASN A 343 7.54 2.28 5.07
CA ASN A 343 6.98 1.60 6.25
C ASN A 343 5.52 2.03 6.52
N PRO A 344 4.57 1.08 6.70
CA PRO A 344 3.16 1.41 6.91
C PRO A 344 2.90 2.28 8.15
N LYS A 345 3.78 2.27 9.17
CA LYS A 345 3.66 3.14 10.34
C LYS A 345 3.75 4.65 10.04
N ASN A 346 4.21 4.99 8.83
CA ASN A 346 4.34 6.34 8.31
C ASN A 346 3.39 6.55 7.12
N TYR A 347 3.51 5.77 6.03
CA TYR A 347 2.69 6.03 4.82
C TYR A 347 1.18 5.84 5.03
N ALA A 348 0.75 4.91 5.90
CA ALA A 348 -0.68 4.69 6.17
C ALA A 348 -1.33 5.79 7.03
N SER A 349 -0.55 6.82 7.42
CA SER A 349 -0.98 7.94 8.27
C SER A 349 -1.14 9.26 7.52
N ILE A 350 -0.82 9.32 6.22
CA ILE A 350 -1.00 10.51 5.39
C ILE A 350 -2.50 10.80 5.28
N ARG A 351 -2.93 12.00 5.69
CA ARG A 351 -4.31 12.48 5.63
C ARG A 351 -4.39 13.88 5.06
N TYR A 352 -5.48 14.12 4.34
CA TYR A 352 -5.83 15.39 3.74
C TYR A 352 -7.11 15.94 4.39
N GLY A 353 -7.20 17.27 4.47
CA GLY A 353 -8.31 18.00 5.08
C GLY A 353 -7.96 19.48 5.19
N ASP A 354 -8.95 20.35 5.35
CA ASP A 354 -8.70 21.80 5.47
C ASP A 354 -8.40 22.15 6.94
N LEU A 355 -7.11 22.27 7.27
CA LEU A 355 -6.70 22.59 8.63
C LEU A 355 -6.89 24.07 8.96
N ASN A 356 -7.08 24.93 7.96
CA ASN A 356 -6.91 26.38 8.10
C ASN A 356 -8.17 27.22 7.78
N GLY A 357 -9.14 26.65 7.08
CA GLY A 357 -10.41 27.26 6.72
C GLY A 357 -10.34 28.10 5.45
N ASP A 358 -9.47 27.75 4.50
CA ASP A 358 -9.30 28.46 3.21
C ASP A 358 -9.76 27.66 1.98
N GLY A 359 -10.50 26.58 2.22
CA GLY A 359 -11.18 25.75 1.22
C GLY A 359 -10.28 24.71 0.55
N LYS A 360 -9.05 24.48 1.04
CA LYS A 360 -8.05 23.62 0.41
C LYS A 360 -7.63 22.44 1.29
N ALA A 361 -7.31 21.33 0.64
CA ALA A 361 -6.79 20.13 1.26
C ALA A 361 -5.32 20.30 1.65
N ASP A 362 -5.09 20.72 2.89
CA ASP A 362 -3.81 20.60 3.58
C ASP A 362 -3.43 19.12 3.79
N VAL A 363 -2.18 18.83 4.17
CA VAL A 363 -1.74 17.45 4.43
C VAL A 363 -0.98 17.29 5.75
N CYS A 364 -1.46 16.41 6.61
CA CYS A 364 -0.72 15.92 7.78
C CYS A 364 -0.24 14.49 7.56
N ALA A 365 0.94 14.16 8.07
CA ALA A 365 1.43 12.79 8.12
C ALA A 365 2.30 12.54 9.36
N ARG A 366 2.30 11.30 9.83
CA ARG A 366 3.11 10.85 10.96
C ARG A 366 4.50 10.42 10.48
N TYR A 367 5.54 11.08 11.01
CA TYR A 367 6.93 10.65 10.96
C TYR A 367 7.26 9.84 12.23
N ASN A 368 8.38 9.11 12.24
CA ASN A 368 8.88 8.43 13.45
C ASN A 368 8.98 9.37 14.67
N ALA A 369 9.32 10.65 14.44
CA ALA A 369 9.48 11.66 15.49
C ALA A 369 8.17 12.38 15.89
N GLY A 370 7.07 12.16 15.16
CA GLY A 370 5.77 12.77 15.42
C GLY A 370 5.01 13.24 14.19
N VAL A 371 3.85 13.87 14.38
CA VAL A 371 3.05 14.43 13.27
C VAL A 371 3.73 15.69 12.73
N ARG A 372 3.66 15.88 11.41
CA ARG A 372 3.88 17.16 10.76
C ARG A 372 2.79 17.43 9.74
N CYS A 373 2.38 18.70 9.67
CA CYS A 373 1.36 19.19 8.77
C CYS A 373 1.97 20.23 7.83
N TYR A 374 1.45 20.27 6.61
CA TYR A 374 1.86 21.14 5.53
C TYR A 374 0.62 21.77 4.93
N LEU A 375 0.58 23.10 4.89
CA LEU A 375 -0.55 23.84 4.32
C LEU A 375 -0.39 23.94 2.80
N SER A 376 -1.50 23.84 2.07
CA SER A 376 -1.52 24.11 0.63
C SER A 376 -1.57 25.62 0.35
N ASP A 377 -1.01 26.03 -0.78
CA ASP A 377 -1.28 27.33 -1.41
C ASP A 377 -1.95 27.20 -2.80
N GLY A 378 -2.38 25.98 -3.15
CA GLY A 378 -2.90 25.59 -4.46
C GLY A 378 -1.84 25.33 -5.53
N SER A 379 -0.59 25.78 -5.32
CA SER A 379 0.55 25.47 -6.19
C SER A 379 1.63 24.64 -5.50
N SER A 380 1.70 24.68 -4.17
CA SER A 380 2.74 24.07 -3.36
C SER A 380 2.26 23.77 -1.94
N PHE A 381 3.00 22.90 -1.24
CA PHE A 381 2.86 22.64 0.19
C PHE A 381 3.99 23.33 0.98
N GLY A 382 4.14 24.65 0.78
CA GLY A 382 5.30 25.42 1.22
C GLY A 382 5.33 25.76 2.71
N SER A 383 4.16 26.02 3.30
CA SER A 383 4.01 26.31 4.74
C SER A 383 3.90 25.00 5.54
N ARG A 384 4.46 24.96 6.76
CA ARG A 384 4.44 23.75 7.60
C ARG A 384 4.50 24.03 9.09
N PHE A 385 3.93 23.15 9.89
CA PHE A 385 4.06 23.12 11.35
C PHE A 385 4.16 21.68 11.87
N ASP A 386 4.82 21.50 13.01
CA ASP A 386 4.86 20.20 13.70
C ASP A 386 3.55 20.03 14.50
N GLY A 387 2.95 18.84 14.43
CA GLY A 387 1.64 18.54 15.02
C GLY A 387 1.74 17.88 16.41
N PRO A 388 0.70 17.14 16.84
CA PRO A 388 0.73 16.43 18.11
C PRO A 388 1.85 15.38 18.14
N GLU A 389 2.43 15.16 19.32
CA GLU A 389 3.72 14.46 19.46
C GLU A 389 3.74 13.07 18.79
N LEU A 390 2.70 12.25 19.01
CA LEU A 390 2.42 10.91 18.43
C LEU A 390 3.65 10.06 18.00
N SER A 391 4.74 10.11 18.77
CA SER A 391 6.07 9.66 18.32
C SER A 391 6.27 8.14 18.44
N ASP A 392 7.30 7.60 17.80
CA ASP A 392 7.71 6.20 17.97
C ASP A 392 8.18 5.94 19.40
N ASP A 393 8.87 6.92 20.02
CA ASP A 393 9.36 6.86 21.39
C ASP A 393 8.20 6.87 22.41
N SER A 394 7.14 7.64 22.14
CA SER A 394 5.84 7.57 22.83
C SER A 394 4.95 6.40 22.36
N GLY A 395 5.50 5.44 21.61
CA GLY A 395 4.91 4.13 21.33
C GLY A 395 3.89 4.07 20.19
N TRP A 396 3.59 5.18 19.51
CA TRP A 396 2.55 5.21 18.46
C TRP A 396 2.93 4.42 17.20
N GLY A 397 4.22 4.29 16.90
CA GLY A 397 4.72 3.41 15.84
C GLY A 397 4.61 1.91 16.14
N GLY A 398 4.29 1.53 17.39
CA GLY A 398 4.31 0.14 17.87
C GLY A 398 3.09 -0.71 17.49
N SER A 399 2.04 -0.14 16.90
CA SER A 399 0.85 -0.91 16.48
C SER A 399 0.04 -0.19 15.41
N ALA A 400 -0.47 -0.93 14.42
CA ALA A 400 -1.46 -0.45 13.46
C ALA A 400 -2.71 0.10 14.17
N SER A 401 -3.08 -0.45 15.34
CA SER A 401 -4.19 0.05 16.18
C SER A 401 -3.99 1.48 16.73
N TYR A 402 -2.83 2.10 16.47
CA TYR A 402 -2.58 3.52 16.71
C TYR A 402 -2.35 4.28 15.39
N TYR A 403 -1.27 4.02 14.65
CA TYR A 403 -0.89 4.84 13.48
C TYR A 403 -1.87 4.80 12.30
N SER A 404 -2.69 3.75 12.15
CA SER A 404 -3.71 3.69 11.09
C SER A 404 -4.98 4.48 11.41
N THR A 405 -5.10 4.97 12.65
CA THR A 405 -6.30 5.61 13.19
C THR A 405 -6.22 7.13 13.19
N LEU A 406 -5.17 7.72 12.59
CA LEU A 406 -5.18 9.14 12.25
C LEU A 406 -6.31 9.41 11.26
N ALA A 407 -7.05 10.49 11.49
CA ALA A 407 -8.13 11.00 10.66
C ALA A 407 -8.26 12.52 10.81
N MET A 408 -8.81 13.17 9.79
CA MET A 408 -9.33 14.53 9.83
C MET A 408 -10.85 14.49 10.05
N ALA A 409 -11.37 15.43 10.83
CA ALA A 409 -12.78 15.84 10.84
C ALA A 409 -12.92 17.11 11.70
N ASP A 410 -13.79 18.06 11.34
CA ASP A 410 -14.16 19.13 12.28
C ASP A 410 -15.01 18.55 13.42
N ILE A 411 -14.41 18.44 14.61
CA ILE A 411 -15.07 17.93 15.82
C ILE A 411 -15.77 19.07 16.58
N ASN A 412 -15.36 20.31 16.34
CA ASN A 412 -15.65 21.46 17.20
C ASN A 412 -16.65 22.47 16.59
N GLY A 413 -16.82 22.44 15.27
CA GLY A 413 -17.76 23.26 14.50
C GLY A 413 -17.23 24.66 14.21
N ASP A 414 -15.93 24.80 13.94
CA ASP A 414 -15.29 26.08 13.61
C ASP A 414 -14.78 26.19 12.17
N GLY A 415 -15.14 25.22 11.31
CA GLY A 415 -14.83 25.21 9.88
C GLY A 415 -13.41 24.77 9.57
N LYS A 416 -12.76 24.04 10.48
CA LYS A 416 -11.40 23.48 10.31
C LYS A 416 -11.35 22.02 10.73
N ASP A 417 -10.62 21.22 9.98
CA ASP A 417 -10.38 19.83 10.29
C ASP A 417 -9.48 19.65 11.51
N ASP A 418 -10.00 18.97 12.54
CA ASP A 418 -9.25 18.57 13.72
C ASP A 418 -8.54 17.24 13.48
N LEU A 419 -7.34 17.09 14.07
CA LEU A 419 -6.59 15.85 13.93
C LEU A 419 -6.98 14.85 15.02
N CYS A 420 -7.74 13.83 14.64
CA CYS A 420 -8.13 12.72 15.51
C CYS A 420 -7.16 11.54 15.39
N ALA A 421 -6.77 10.94 16.51
CA ALA A 421 -5.93 9.75 16.57
C ALA A 421 -6.23 8.88 17.80
N ARG A 422 -6.39 7.57 17.62
CA ARG A 422 -6.72 6.64 18.72
C ARG A 422 -5.46 6.01 19.30
N GLY A 423 -5.24 6.23 20.59
CA GLY A 423 -4.08 5.74 21.33
C GLY A 423 -4.41 4.68 22.36
N ALA A 424 -3.56 4.56 23.39
CA ALA A 424 -3.68 3.47 24.35
C ALA A 424 -4.89 3.58 25.31
N ALA A 425 -5.28 4.81 25.68
CA ALA A 425 -6.34 5.07 26.65
C ALA A 425 -7.69 5.49 26.02
N GLY A 426 -7.77 5.61 24.70
CA GLY A 426 -8.97 6.06 24.00
C GLY A 426 -8.65 6.83 22.71
N LEU A 427 -9.66 7.49 22.14
CA LEU A 427 -9.49 8.46 21.06
C LEU A 427 -9.14 9.85 21.63
N TYR A 428 -8.28 10.58 20.90
CA TYR A 428 -7.94 11.97 21.15
C TYR A 428 -8.18 12.75 19.85
N CYS A 429 -8.88 13.89 19.91
CA CYS A 429 -8.98 14.82 18.78
C CYS A 429 -8.35 16.16 19.18
N TYR A 430 -7.39 16.62 18.40
CA TYR A 430 -6.57 17.81 18.69
C TYR A 430 -7.06 18.97 17.82
N TYR A 431 -7.48 20.07 18.45
CA TYR A 431 -8.17 21.15 17.73
C TYR A 431 -7.22 21.97 16.88
N SER A 432 -7.56 22.21 15.62
CA SER A 432 -6.72 23.00 14.72
C SER A 432 -6.70 24.48 15.10
N THR A 433 -5.65 25.19 14.69
CA THR A 433 -5.57 26.65 14.73
C THR A 433 -5.10 27.25 13.39
N GLY A 434 -5.27 26.50 12.29
CA GLY A 434 -4.78 26.86 10.94
C GLY A 434 -3.27 26.98 10.78
N SER A 435 -2.50 26.73 11.84
CA SER A 435 -1.06 26.96 11.92
C SER A 435 -0.37 26.12 13.01
N GLY A 436 -1.12 25.20 13.61
CA GLY A 436 -0.80 24.48 14.83
C GLY A 436 -2.04 23.75 15.34
N PHE A 437 -1.93 23.18 16.55
CA PHE A 437 -3.07 22.62 17.27
C PHE A 437 -3.08 23.14 18.71
N SER A 438 -4.25 23.43 19.28
CA SER A 438 -4.37 23.93 20.65
C SER A 438 -5.45 23.21 21.45
N GLY A 439 -5.13 22.77 22.67
CA GLY A 439 -6.01 21.88 23.44
C GLY A 439 -6.21 20.52 22.78
N ARG A 440 -7.29 19.84 23.18
CA ARG A 440 -7.85 18.61 22.58
C ARG A 440 -9.16 18.23 23.28
N SER A 441 -9.90 17.30 22.70
CA SER A 441 -11.08 16.68 23.30
C SER A 441 -10.79 15.96 24.62
N THR A 442 -11.84 15.80 25.43
CA THR A 442 -11.87 14.73 26.43
C THR A 442 -11.64 13.38 25.76
N VAL A 443 -10.90 12.49 26.43
CA VAL A 443 -10.49 11.20 25.87
C VAL A 443 -11.66 10.23 25.86
N LEU A 444 -12.12 9.81 24.68
CA LEU A 444 -13.17 8.80 24.55
C LEU A 444 -12.60 7.41 24.90
N SER A 445 -12.78 7.04 26.17
CA SER A 445 -12.14 5.89 26.84
C SER A 445 -12.67 4.52 26.39
N GLU A 446 -13.85 4.55 25.81
CA GLU A 446 -14.64 3.47 25.24
C GLU A 446 -13.90 2.85 24.03
N LEU A 447 -13.00 3.61 23.39
CA LEU A 447 -12.12 3.17 22.31
C LEU A 447 -10.71 2.75 22.79
N SER A 448 -10.51 2.53 24.09
CA SER A 448 -9.21 2.22 24.71
C SER A 448 -8.70 0.80 24.45
N ASN A 449 -7.45 0.54 24.86
CA ASN A 449 -6.92 -0.83 24.88
C ASN A 449 -7.65 -1.75 25.88
N GLY A 450 -8.35 -1.21 26.88
CA GLY A 450 -9.12 -1.98 27.86
C GLY A 450 -10.34 -2.63 27.22
N GLU A 451 -11.08 -1.86 26.43
CA GLU A 451 -12.29 -2.30 25.71
C GLU A 451 -11.99 -3.09 24.42
N GLY A 452 -10.74 -3.52 24.22
CA GLY A 452 -10.36 -4.45 23.16
C GLY A 452 -9.97 -3.83 21.82
N PHE A 453 -9.94 -2.50 21.68
CA PHE A 453 -9.59 -1.79 20.43
C PHE A 453 -8.12 -1.94 19.97
N ARG A 454 -7.39 -2.96 20.44
CA ARG A 454 -6.20 -3.50 19.77
C ARG A 454 -6.53 -4.45 18.63
N ALA A 455 -7.76 -4.95 18.53
CA ALA A 455 -8.17 -5.86 17.46
C ALA A 455 -8.73 -5.08 16.25
N PRO A 456 -8.39 -5.46 15.01
CA PRO A 456 -8.77 -4.73 13.80
C PRO A 456 -10.28 -4.69 13.56
N GLU A 457 -11.00 -5.74 13.97
CA GLU A 457 -12.47 -5.81 13.97
C GLU A 457 -13.16 -4.79 14.89
N TYR A 458 -12.39 -3.98 15.62
CA TYR A 458 -12.83 -2.81 16.37
C TYR A 458 -12.16 -1.53 15.86
N TYR A 459 -10.82 -1.40 15.92
CA TYR A 459 -10.16 -0.14 15.52
C TYR A 459 -10.30 0.21 14.04
N GLY A 460 -10.52 -0.77 13.17
CA GLY A 460 -10.79 -0.57 11.74
C GLY A 460 -12.19 -0.02 11.43
N THR A 461 -13.07 0.05 12.44
CA THR A 461 -14.48 0.46 12.30
C THR A 461 -14.76 1.88 12.80
N ILE A 462 -13.78 2.57 13.36
CA ILE A 462 -13.88 3.99 13.75
C ILE A 462 -14.14 4.84 12.49
N ARG A 463 -15.17 5.67 12.54
CA ARG A 463 -15.62 6.62 11.50
C ARG A 463 -15.94 7.97 12.13
N PHE A 464 -15.91 9.01 11.31
CA PHE A 464 -16.28 10.38 11.65
C PHE A 464 -17.38 10.88 10.70
N GLY A 465 -18.25 11.76 11.17
CA GLY A 465 -19.33 12.38 10.40
C GLY A 465 -20.46 12.81 11.32
N ASP A 466 -21.11 13.94 11.04
CA ASP A 466 -22.21 14.45 11.84
C ASP A 466 -23.42 13.51 11.76
N VAL A 467 -23.76 12.81 12.84
CA VAL A 467 -24.92 11.92 12.91
C VAL A 467 -26.18 12.69 13.29
N ASN A 468 -26.04 13.87 13.90
CA ASN A 468 -27.09 14.55 14.63
C ASN A 468 -27.66 15.80 13.93
N GLY A 469 -26.91 16.39 13.01
CA GLY A 469 -27.29 17.55 12.20
C GLY A 469 -27.06 18.87 12.93
N ASP A 470 -25.94 18.98 13.65
CA ASP A 470 -25.55 20.19 14.40
C ASP A 470 -24.19 20.78 13.98
N GLY A 471 -23.64 20.32 12.85
CA GLY A 471 -22.44 20.85 12.21
C GLY A 471 -21.12 20.34 12.79
N LYS A 472 -21.13 19.27 13.60
CA LYS A 472 -19.93 18.67 14.21
C LYS A 472 -19.82 17.19 13.87
N ALA A 473 -18.61 16.74 13.55
CA ALA A 473 -18.39 15.33 13.25
C ALA A 473 -18.45 14.46 14.52
N ASP A 474 -19.48 13.62 14.58
CA ASP A 474 -19.64 12.59 15.61
C ASP A 474 -18.70 11.40 15.35
N VAL A 475 -18.47 10.58 16.39
CA VAL A 475 -17.61 9.39 16.29
C VAL A 475 -18.45 8.13 16.38
N CYS A 476 -18.42 7.28 15.34
CA CYS A 476 -19.02 5.95 15.41
C CYS A 476 -17.96 4.84 15.35
N ALA A 477 -18.15 3.77 16.13
CA ALA A 477 -17.33 2.57 16.06
C ALA A 477 -18.10 1.30 16.46
N ARG A 478 -17.66 0.16 15.95
CA ARG A 478 -18.19 -1.15 16.30
C ARG A 478 -17.55 -1.64 17.60
N THR A 479 -18.37 -2.12 18.51
CA THR A 479 -17.98 -2.80 19.74
C THR A 479 -18.33 -4.29 19.65
N LYS A 480 -17.94 -5.07 20.67
CA LYS A 480 -18.35 -6.49 20.81
C LYS A 480 -19.88 -6.68 20.79
N ASP A 481 -20.63 -5.68 21.29
CA ASP A 481 -22.07 -5.75 21.53
C ASP A 481 -22.91 -5.14 20.39
N GLY A 482 -22.31 -4.33 19.51
CA GLY A 482 -23.00 -3.67 18.39
C GLY A 482 -22.27 -2.42 17.89
N MET A 483 -22.86 -1.73 16.91
CA MET A 483 -22.40 -0.41 16.48
C MET A 483 -22.82 0.65 17.50
N ARG A 484 -21.94 1.62 17.80
CA ARG A 484 -22.16 2.69 18.78
C ARG A 484 -21.67 4.00 18.17
N CYS A 485 -22.36 5.09 18.50
CA CYS A 485 -21.94 6.44 18.12
C CYS A 485 -21.94 7.32 19.37
N TRP A 486 -20.91 8.15 19.50
CA TRP A 486 -20.78 9.15 20.56
C TRP A 486 -20.79 10.52 19.91
N LEU A 487 -21.76 11.34 20.30
CA LEU A 487 -22.02 12.64 19.70
C LEU A 487 -21.08 13.69 20.28
N SER A 488 -20.56 14.59 19.44
CA SER A 488 -19.69 15.69 19.84
C SER A 488 -20.48 16.84 20.44
N ASP A 489 -20.10 17.30 21.64
CA ASP A 489 -20.51 18.61 22.17
C ASP A 489 -19.47 19.71 21.87
N GLY A 490 -18.58 19.46 20.89
CA GLY A 490 -17.44 20.32 20.54
C GLY A 490 -16.26 20.22 21.50
N GLN A 491 -16.44 19.61 22.69
CA GLN A 491 -15.35 19.38 23.65
C GLN A 491 -15.24 17.93 24.13
N ASN A 492 -16.34 17.19 24.12
CA ASN A 492 -16.48 15.85 24.66
C ASN A 492 -17.41 15.01 23.79
N PHE A 493 -17.31 13.70 23.98
CA PHE A 493 -18.16 12.69 23.34
C PHE A 493 -19.16 12.14 24.37
N SER A 494 -19.93 13.06 24.98
CA SER A 494 -20.65 12.83 26.25
C SER A 494 -21.99 12.11 26.11
N THR A 495 -22.60 12.15 24.92
CA THR A 495 -23.87 11.50 24.60
C THR A 495 -23.62 10.29 23.71
N GLU A 496 -24.02 9.09 24.14
CA GLU A 496 -23.90 7.87 23.36
C GLU A 496 -25.26 7.41 22.82
N ILE A 497 -25.34 7.10 21.53
CA ILE A 497 -26.49 6.45 20.89
C ILE A 497 -26.14 5.06 20.35
N SER A 498 -27.13 4.17 20.33
CA SER A 498 -26.98 2.81 19.81
C SER A 498 -27.22 2.77 18.31
N GLY A 499 -26.22 2.31 17.55
CA GLY A 499 -26.35 1.99 16.14
C GLY A 499 -26.92 0.59 15.90
N PRO A 500 -26.85 0.08 14.65
CA PRO A 500 -27.28 -1.26 14.30
C PRO A 500 -26.61 -2.37 15.13
N GLY A 501 -27.31 -3.50 15.27
CA GLY A 501 -26.90 -4.68 16.08
C GLY A 501 -25.73 -5.50 15.53
N TRP A 502 -24.70 -4.84 15.00
CA TRP A 502 -23.51 -5.41 14.34
C TRP A 502 -22.49 -5.99 15.34
N SER A 503 -22.96 -6.94 16.14
CA SER A 503 -22.23 -7.52 17.28
C SER A 503 -21.35 -8.72 16.90
N ASP A 504 -20.41 -9.06 17.79
CA ASP A 504 -19.60 -10.27 17.70
C ASP A 504 -20.46 -11.54 17.70
N ALA A 505 -21.54 -11.56 18.47
CA ALA A 505 -22.51 -12.65 18.51
C ALA A 505 -23.30 -12.76 17.19
N GLY A 506 -23.60 -11.63 16.53
CA GLY A 506 -24.11 -11.59 15.15
C GLY A 506 -23.06 -11.97 14.09
N GLY A 507 -21.81 -12.20 14.49
CA GLY A 507 -20.71 -12.58 13.60
C GLY A 507 -20.00 -11.42 12.89
N TRP A 508 -20.22 -10.17 13.32
CA TRP A 508 -19.66 -8.97 12.67
C TRP A 508 -18.15 -8.77 12.90
N HIS A 509 -17.54 -9.54 13.80
CA HIS A 509 -16.07 -9.65 13.91
C HIS A 509 -15.40 -10.22 12.65
N LYS A 510 -16.15 -10.80 11.71
CA LYS A 510 -15.61 -11.43 10.49
C LYS A 510 -15.23 -10.41 9.44
N LEU A 511 -14.10 -10.65 8.78
CA LEU A 511 -13.50 -9.74 7.80
C LEU A 511 -14.43 -9.36 6.62
N PRO A 512 -15.33 -10.21 6.10
CA PRO A 512 -16.24 -9.80 5.01
C PRO A 512 -17.30 -8.76 5.38
N TYR A 513 -17.35 -8.31 6.65
CA TYR A 513 -18.38 -7.40 7.17
C TYR A 513 -17.78 -6.09 7.74
N TRP A 514 -16.97 -6.14 8.80
CA TRP A 514 -16.54 -4.91 9.50
C TRP A 514 -15.79 -3.85 8.65
N PRO A 515 -14.97 -4.18 7.62
CA PRO A 515 -14.33 -3.17 6.77
C PRO A 515 -15.31 -2.45 5.83
N THR A 516 -16.51 -3.00 5.65
CA THR A 516 -17.54 -2.47 4.75
C THR A 516 -18.42 -1.39 5.39
N ILE A 517 -18.24 -1.15 6.69
CA ILE A 517 -18.93 -0.09 7.44
C ILE A 517 -18.56 1.28 6.87
N ARG A 518 -19.58 2.06 6.54
CA ARG A 518 -19.53 3.48 6.13
C ARG A 518 -20.30 4.32 7.16
N LEU A 519 -19.93 5.60 7.22
CA LEU A 519 -20.65 6.66 7.91
C LEU A 519 -20.60 7.86 6.95
N LYS A 520 -21.72 8.16 6.31
CA LYS A 520 -21.91 9.20 5.28
C LYS A 520 -23.41 9.47 5.20
N ASP A 521 -23.83 10.69 4.96
CA ASP A 521 -25.19 11.02 4.56
C ASP A 521 -25.54 10.24 3.28
N VAL A 522 -26.73 9.65 3.17
CA VAL A 522 -27.15 8.84 2.02
C VAL A 522 -28.46 9.32 1.41
N ASP A 523 -29.38 9.87 2.19
CA ASP A 523 -30.64 10.44 1.70
C ASP A 523 -30.62 11.97 1.52
N GLY A 524 -29.48 12.62 1.79
CA GLY A 524 -29.26 14.05 1.59
C GLY A 524 -29.88 14.93 2.69
N ASP A 525 -30.17 14.36 3.87
CA ASP A 525 -30.89 15.04 4.96
C ASP A 525 -29.98 15.85 5.91
N GLY A 526 -28.66 15.82 5.68
CA GLY A 526 -27.62 16.50 6.46
C GLY A 526 -27.06 15.66 7.61
N LYS A 527 -27.40 14.35 7.71
CA LYS A 527 -26.92 13.47 8.79
C LYS A 527 -26.30 12.18 8.26
N ALA A 528 -25.24 11.74 8.92
CA ALA A 528 -24.45 10.60 8.50
C ALA A 528 -25.07 9.25 8.90
N ASP A 529 -25.34 8.44 7.89
CA ASP A 529 -26.01 7.15 7.97
C ASP A 529 -25.05 5.97 8.10
N LEU A 530 -25.55 4.87 8.65
CA LEU A 530 -24.78 3.66 8.87
C LEU A 530 -25.09 2.59 7.82
N CYS A 531 -24.27 2.53 6.79
CA CYS A 531 -24.32 1.48 5.77
C CYS A 531 -23.21 0.43 5.95
N ALA A 532 -23.55 -0.85 5.76
CA ALA A 532 -22.58 -1.94 5.77
C ALA A 532 -23.09 -3.20 5.06
N ARG A 533 -22.15 -4.07 4.68
CA ARG A 533 -22.41 -5.40 4.12
C ARG A 533 -22.42 -6.47 5.21
N GLY A 534 -23.58 -7.06 5.45
CA GLY A 534 -23.73 -8.30 6.23
C GLY A 534 -23.70 -9.56 5.35
N GLY A 535 -23.85 -10.74 5.97
CA GLY A 535 -23.87 -12.02 5.26
C GLY A 535 -25.03 -12.17 4.26
N SER A 536 -26.14 -11.49 4.52
CA SER A 536 -27.32 -11.38 3.66
C SER A 536 -27.30 -10.16 2.74
N GLY A 537 -26.19 -9.41 2.67
CA GLY A 537 -26.02 -8.30 1.74
C GLY A 537 -25.77 -6.92 2.36
N PHE A 538 -25.61 -5.93 1.48
CA PHE A 538 -25.42 -4.51 1.79
C PHE A 538 -26.75 -3.84 2.15
N ARG A 539 -26.75 -3.07 3.25
CA ARG A 539 -27.91 -2.36 3.80
C ARG A 539 -27.48 -1.05 4.45
N CYS A 540 -28.38 -0.09 4.45
CA CYS A 540 -28.23 1.20 5.13
C CYS A 540 -29.18 1.33 6.32
N HIS A 541 -28.86 2.22 7.25
CA HIS A 541 -29.71 2.59 8.36
C HIS A 541 -29.64 4.11 8.49
N LEU A 542 -30.71 4.80 8.08
CA LEU A 542 -30.77 6.25 8.09
C LEU A 542 -30.72 6.80 9.52
N SER A 543 -30.09 7.96 9.73
CA SER A 543 -30.06 8.64 11.01
C SER A 543 -31.42 9.25 11.37
N ARG A 544 -31.55 9.62 12.64
CA ARG A 544 -32.62 10.45 13.23
C ARG A 544 -32.05 11.36 14.33
N GLY A 545 -30.74 11.62 14.27
CA GLY A 545 -29.89 12.30 15.25
C GLY A 545 -29.78 11.71 16.66
N THR A 546 -30.76 10.92 17.08
CA THR A 546 -30.84 10.30 18.42
C THR A 546 -30.96 8.78 18.37
N SER A 547 -31.16 8.22 17.17
CA SER A 547 -31.32 6.78 16.91
C SER A 547 -31.20 6.53 15.40
N PHE A 548 -31.06 5.27 15.00
CA PHE A 548 -31.04 4.88 13.59
C PHE A 548 -32.34 4.18 13.15
N GLY A 549 -32.61 4.22 11.85
CA GLY A 549 -33.78 3.64 11.19
C GLY A 549 -33.78 2.11 11.11
N PRO A 550 -34.86 1.52 10.56
CA PRO A 550 -34.84 0.13 10.10
C PRO A 550 -33.78 -0.04 8.99
N ALA A 551 -33.37 -1.28 8.73
CA ALA A 551 -32.45 -1.56 7.63
C ALA A 551 -33.15 -1.36 6.28
N LEU A 552 -32.62 -0.44 5.47
CA LEU A 552 -33.02 -0.18 4.08
C LEU A 552 -32.16 -0.98 3.11
N GLY A 553 -32.66 -1.15 1.88
CA GLY A 553 -32.00 -1.93 0.84
C GLY A 553 -32.34 -3.42 0.83
N SER A 554 -32.20 -4.02 -0.36
CA SER A 554 -32.54 -5.42 -0.64
C SER A 554 -31.37 -6.37 -0.33
N ASP A 555 -31.46 -7.65 -0.73
CA ASP A 555 -30.37 -8.64 -0.54
C ASP A 555 -29.23 -8.43 -1.57
N LEU A 556 -28.65 -7.23 -1.59
CA LEU A 556 -27.57 -6.81 -2.48
C LEU A 556 -26.26 -7.46 -2.07
N TRP A 557 -25.57 -8.13 -3.01
CA TRP A 557 -24.21 -8.65 -2.77
C TRP A 557 -24.07 -9.63 -1.56
N PRO A 558 -24.91 -10.67 -1.41
CA PRO A 558 -24.87 -11.60 -0.28
C PRO A 558 -23.74 -12.63 -0.41
N ASN A 559 -23.35 -13.29 0.69
CA ASN A 559 -22.32 -14.35 0.66
C ASN A 559 -22.72 -15.52 -0.28
N ALA A 560 -24.03 -15.79 -0.39
CA ALA A 560 -24.55 -16.80 -1.31
C ALA A 560 -24.19 -16.57 -2.79
N SER A 561 -23.82 -15.33 -3.14
CA SER A 561 -23.37 -14.91 -4.48
C SER A 561 -21.86 -14.66 -4.56
N GLY A 562 -21.07 -15.13 -3.59
CA GLY A 562 -19.60 -15.03 -3.58
C GLY A 562 -19.03 -13.65 -3.22
N TRP A 563 -19.85 -12.76 -2.67
CA TRP A 563 -19.41 -11.41 -2.28
C TRP A 563 -18.66 -11.35 -0.93
N ASP A 564 -18.43 -12.48 -0.28
CA ASP A 564 -17.45 -12.63 0.79
C ASP A 564 -16.01 -12.88 0.30
N ASP A 565 -15.77 -12.89 -1.02
CA ASP A 565 -14.42 -12.76 -1.58
C ASP A 565 -13.88 -11.32 -1.41
N HIS A 566 -12.61 -11.23 -0.99
CA HIS A 566 -11.99 -9.99 -0.51
C HIS A 566 -11.85 -8.90 -1.57
N ASP A 567 -11.50 -9.27 -2.81
CA ASP A 567 -11.39 -8.37 -3.95
C ASP A 567 -12.74 -7.85 -4.48
N ASN A 568 -13.85 -8.25 -3.84
CA ASN A 568 -15.18 -7.70 -4.04
C ASN A 568 -15.60 -6.81 -2.84
N PHE A 569 -15.76 -7.36 -1.62
CA PHE A 569 -16.31 -6.55 -0.51
C PHE A 569 -15.44 -5.36 -0.09
N SER A 570 -14.11 -5.42 -0.29
CA SER A 570 -13.23 -4.31 0.08
C SER A 570 -13.33 -3.09 -0.84
N THR A 571 -14.03 -3.25 -1.98
CA THR A 571 -14.14 -2.23 -3.04
C THR A 571 -15.43 -1.42 -2.97
N ILE A 572 -16.31 -1.70 -2.00
CA ILE A 572 -17.55 -0.95 -1.80
C ILE A 572 -17.22 0.52 -1.50
N ARG A 573 -17.82 1.43 -2.26
CA ARG A 573 -17.75 2.90 -2.13
C ARG A 573 -19.16 3.47 -2.22
N MET A 574 -19.32 4.67 -1.69
CA MET A 574 -20.55 5.45 -1.80
C MET A 574 -20.20 6.89 -2.14
N ALA A 575 -20.92 7.43 -3.12
CA ALA A 575 -20.83 8.79 -3.66
C ALA A 575 -22.06 8.97 -4.60
N ASP A 576 -22.51 10.18 -4.87
CA ASP A 576 -23.56 10.45 -5.85
C ASP A 576 -22.99 10.19 -7.26
N ILE A 577 -23.60 9.30 -8.06
CA ILE A 577 -23.16 9.03 -9.44
C ILE A 577 -24.19 9.42 -10.51
N ASP A 578 -25.23 10.19 -10.17
CA ASP A 578 -26.16 10.74 -11.16
C ASP A 578 -26.59 12.21 -10.99
N GLY A 579 -26.24 12.84 -9.87
CA GLY A 579 -26.36 14.27 -9.59
C GLY A 579 -27.69 14.64 -8.93
N ASP A 580 -28.23 13.77 -8.07
CA ASP A 580 -29.51 13.99 -7.36
C ASP A 580 -29.36 14.38 -5.88
N GLY A 581 -28.14 14.35 -5.33
CA GLY A 581 -27.81 14.70 -3.96
C GLY A 581 -27.78 13.53 -2.97
N GLN A 582 -28.19 12.32 -3.39
CA GLN A 582 -28.16 11.10 -2.57
C GLN A 582 -26.91 10.25 -2.89
N LEU A 583 -26.45 9.42 -1.95
CA LEU A 583 -25.23 8.62 -2.17
C LEU A 583 -25.53 7.20 -2.65
N ASP A 584 -25.25 6.96 -3.92
CA ASP A 584 -25.26 5.67 -4.57
C ASP A 584 -24.22 4.70 -4.01
N VAL A 585 -24.32 3.42 -4.38
CA VAL A 585 -23.34 2.40 -3.99
C VAL A 585 -22.70 1.71 -5.20
N CYS A 586 -21.38 1.85 -5.31
CA CYS A 586 -20.55 1.18 -6.31
C CYS A 586 -19.64 0.13 -5.68
N ALA A 587 -19.48 -1.02 -6.33
CA ALA A 587 -18.52 -2.04 -5.93
C ALA A 587 -18.02 -2.89 -7.12
N ARG A 588 -16.83 -3.45 -6.97
CA ARG A 588 -16.27 -4.39 -7.92
C ARG A 588 -16.87 -5.78 -7.73
N ALA A 589 -17.36 -6.35 -8.82
CA ALA A 589 -17.61 -7.77 -8.98
C ALA A 589 -16.50 -8.41 -9.84
N ASN A 590 -16.39 -9.75 -9.78
CA ASN A 590 -15.43 -10.54 -10.58
C ASN A 590 -15.37 -10.21 -12.09
N ALA A 591 -16.45 -9.65 -12.66
CA ALA A 591 -16.61 -9.39 -14.11
C ALA A 591 -16.58 -7.90 -14.52
N LYS A 592 -16.77 -6.95 -13.58
CA LYS A 592 -16.80 -5.48 -13.80
C LYS A 592 -17.10 -4.74 -12.48
N ILE A 593 -17.00 -3.42 -12.47
CA ILE A 593 -17.73 -2.60 -11.48
C ILE A 593 -19.24 -2.73 -11.72
N VAL A 594 -20.00 -2.79 -10.63
CA VAL A 594 -21.46 -2.68 -10.60
C VAL A 594 -21.83 -1.57 -9.62
N CYS A 595 -22.75 -0.70 -10.03
CA CYS A 595 -23.29 0.36 -9.19
C CYS A 595 -24.81 0.23 -9.08
N HIS A 596 -25.40 0.81 -8.05
CA HIS A 596 -26.84 0.85 -7.86
C HIS A 596 -27.23 2.21 -7.28
N ARG A 597 -28.25 2.85 -7.87
CA ARG A 597 -28.79 4.12 -7.40
C ARG A 597 -29.52 4.01 -6.08
N PHE A 598 -29.44 5.01 -5.20
CA PHE A 598 -30.35 5.09 -4.06
C PHE A 598 -31.74 5.56 -4.53
N GLU A 599 -32.80 4.97 -4.00
CA GLU A 599 -34.20 5.24 -4.39
C GLU A 599 -35.06 5.55 -3.14
N GLY A 600 -34.45 6.13 -2.09
CA GLY A 600 -35.11 6.56 -0.85
C GLY A 600 -35.44 5.45 0.16
N ASP A 601 -35.86 4.25 -0.28
CA ASP A 601 -36.13 3.09 0.60
C ASP A 601 -35.18 1.88 0.38
N GLY A 602 -34.30 1.98 -0.61
CA GLY A 602 -33.32 0.97 -0.96
C GLY A 602 -32.46 1.40 -2.15
N PHE A 603 -31.82 0.43 -2.81
CA PHE A 603 -31.05 0.68 -4.02
C PHE A 603 -31.65 -0.03 -5.23
N GLY A 604 -31.66 0.67 -6.36
CA GLY A 604 -32.33 0.34 -7.61
C GLY A 604 -31.65 -0.73 -8.48
N PRO A 605 -31.89 -0.73 -9.80
CA PRO A 605 -31.32 -1.70 -10.73
C PRO A 605 -29.80 -1.53 -10.91
N THR A 606 -29.11 -2.63 -11.28
CA THR A 606 -27.65 -2.62 -11.49
C THR A 606 -27.24 -1.80 -12.71
N ILE A 607 -26.47 -0.74 -12.47
CA ILE A 607 -25.72 0.04 -13.45
C ILE A 607 -24.39 -0.66 -13.74
N SER A 608 -23.93 -0.58 -14.99
CA SER A 608 -22.82 -1.36 -15.53
C SER A 608 -21.55 -0.55 -15.70
N GLY A 609 -20.83 -0.30 -14.61
CA GLY A 609 -19.55 0.40 -14.63
C GLY A 609 -18.40 -0.32 -15.37
N PRO A 610 -17.17 0.23 -15.29
CA PRO A 610 -15.98 -0.20 -16.02
C PRO A 610 -15.66 -1.71 -15.91
N PRO A 611 -15.03 -2.31 -16.94
CA PRO A 611 -14.86 -3.77 -17.07
C PRO A 611 -13.73 -4.37 -16.19
N TRP A 612 -13.44 -3.77 -15.03
CA TRP A 612 -12.31 -4.05 -14.13
C TRP A 612 -12.38 -5.45 -13.47
N SER A 613 -12.14 -6.47 -14.28
CA SER A 613 -12.48 -7.89 -14.04
C SER A 613 -11.28 -8.76 -13.66
N ASN A 614 -11.57 -9.99 -13.19
CA ASN A 614 -10.56 -11.01 -12.90
C ASN A 614 -9.70 -11.35 -14.13
N ASP A 615 -10.29 -11.38 -15.32
CA ASP A 615 -9.58 -11.65 -16.58
C ASP A 615 -8.67 -10.48 -16.99
N GLY A 616 -8.97 -9.27 -16.50
CA GLY A 616 -8.11 -8.09 -16.58
C GLY A 616 -7.14 -7.91 -15.41
N ASP A 617 -6.87 -8.96 -14.63
CA ASP A 617 -5.99 -8.94 -13.44
C ASP A 617 -6.43 -8.03 -12.26
N TRP A 618 -7.64 -7.45 -12.30
CA TRP A 618 -8.14 -6.52 -11.27
C TRP A 618 -8.42 -7.17 -9.91
N ASN A 619 -8.35 -8.49 -9.79
CA ASN A 619 -8.39 -9.22 -8.51
C ASN A 619 -7.07 -9.13 -7.72
N ARG A 620 -6.08 -8.35 -8.19
CA ARG A 620 -4.84 -8.04 -7.46
C ARG A 620 -5.00 -6.79 -6.60
N ILE A 621 -4.55 -6.83 -5.35
CA ILE A 621 -4.74 -5.76 -4.36
C ILE A 621 -4.26 -4.38 -4.84
N LYS A 622 -3.11 -4.32 -5.51
CA LYS A 622 -2.51 -3.10 -6.07
C LYS A 622 -3.30 -2.42 -7.21
N TYR A 623 -4.43 -2.99 -7.60
CA TYR A 623 -5.43 -2.36 -8.47
C TYR A 623 -6.75 -2.17 -7.69
N TYR A 624 -7.37 -3.22 -7.12
CA TYR A 624 -8.68 -3.06 -6.46
C TYR A 624 -8.67 -2.18 -5.20
N SER A 625 -7.56 -2.08 -4.47
CA SER A 625 -7.47 -1.16 -3.31
C SER A 625 -7.39 0.31 -3.70
N THR A 626 -7.07 0.60 -4.96
CA THR A 626 -6.91 1.97 -5.50
C THR A 626 -8.21 2.58 -5.99
N ILE A 627 -9.31 1.81 -6.04
CA ILE A 627 -10.63 2.29 -6.46
C ILE A 627 -11.13 3.38 -5.51
N ARG A 628 -11.39 4.57 -6.06
CA ARG A 628 -12.05 5.73 -5.44
C ARG A 628 -13.35 6.01 -6.22
N VAL A 629 -14.21 6.83 -5.65
CA VAL A 629 -15.33 7.46 -6.34
C VAL A 629 -15.37 8.90 -5.83
N ALA A 630 -15.31 9.87 -6.73
CA ALA A 630 -15.29 11.32 -6.45
C ALA A 630 -15.47 12.10 -7.77
N ASP A 631 -16.04 13.31 -7.75
CA ASP A 631 -16.10 14.17 -8.95
C ASP A 631 -14.68 14.65 -9.31
N VAL A 632 -14.29 14.41 -10.57
CA VAL A 632 -12.99 14.83 -11.13
C VAL A 632 -13.09 15.58 -12.46
N ASP A 633 -14.28 15.99 -12.89
CA ASP A 633 -14.47 16.82 -14.10
C ASP A 633 -15.43 18.02 -13.95
N GLY A 634 -16.11 18.13 -12.80
CA GLY A 634 -16.94 19.26 -12.40
C GLY A 634 -18.37 19.19 -12.90
N ASP A 635 -18.87 18.02 -13.32
CA ASP A 635 -20.25 17.85 -13.81
C ASP A 635 -21.29 17.53 -12.71
N GLY A 636 -20.84 17.42 -11.45
CA GLY A 636 -21.68 17.18 -10.26
C GLY A 636 -21.97 15.70 -10.01
N LYS A 637 -21.17 14.79 -10.56
CA LYS A 637 -21.28 13.33 -10.37
C LYS A 637 -19.92 12.74 -10.06
N ALA A 638 -19.92 11.71 -9.22
CA ALA A 638 -18.70 11.09 -8.74
C ALA A 638 -18.22 9.96 -9.66
N ASP A 639 -17.00 10.13 -10.17
CA ASP A 639 -16.39 9.28 -11.19
C ASP A 639 -15.66 8.07 -10.63
N LEU A 640 -15.59 6.99 -11.41
CA LEU A 640 -14.87 5.78 -11.03
C LEU A 640 -13.38 5.90 -11.37
N CYS A 641 -12.61 6.42 -10.42
CA CYS A 641 -11.15 6.54 -10.47
C CYS A 641 -10.42 5.30 -9.93
N ALA A 642 -9.42 4.79 -10.66
CA ALA A 642 -8.51 3.75 -10.16
C ALA A 642 -7.17 3.65 -10.91
N ARG A 643 -6.21 2.94 -10.30
CA ARG A 643 -4.91 2.60 -10.88
C ARG A 643 -4.92 1.21 -11.51
N GLY A 644 -4.68 1.14 -12.82
CA GLY A 644 -4.44 -0.10 -13.55
C GLY A 644 -2.96 -0.48 -13.67
N TYR A 645 -2.63 -1.35 -14.62
CA TYR A 645 -1.24 -1.74 -14.94
C TYR A 645 -0.42 -0.57 -15.51
N SER A 646 -1.04 0.22 -16.38
CA SER A 646 -0.36 1.21 -17.23
C SER A 646 -0.46 2.66 -16.76
N ARG A 647 -1.50 3.03 -16.00
CA ARG A 647 -1.73 4.37 -15.44
C ARG A 647 -2.84 4.41 -14.39
N PHE A 648 -2.99 5.56 -13.75
CA PHE A 648 -4.25 5.99 -13.13
C PHE A 648 -5.21 6.49 -14.22
N SER A 649 -6.49 6.12 -14.15
CA SER A 649 -7.54 6.73 -14.97
C SER A 649 -8.88 6.74 -14.24
N CYS A 650 -9.77 7.63 -14.66
CA CYS A 650 -11.13 7.74 -14.16
C CYS A 650 -12.11 7.54 -15.31
N ALA A 651 -13.07 6.64 -15.14
CA ALA A 651 -14.21 6.55 -16.04
C ALA A 651 -15.30 7.50 -15.55
N THR A 652 -15.83 8.36 -16.42
CA THR A 652 -16.81 9.35 -16.00
C THR A 652 -18.22 8.78 -15.81
N ALA A 653 -18.95 9.31 -14.83
CA ALA A 653 -20.36 9.01 -14.59
C ALA A 653 -21.25 9.44 -15.80
N PRO A 654 -22.51 8.95 -15.91
CA PRO A 654 -23.21 7.98 -15.07
C PRO A 654 -23.11 6.52 -15.58
N PHE A 655 -22.10 6.20 -16.42
CA PHE A 655 -21.84 4.86 -16.97
C PHE A 655 -22.95 4.26 -17.87
N ASP A 656 -23.68 5.11 -18.60
CA ASP A 656 -24.75 4.70 -19.52
C ASP A 656 -24.28 4.44 -20.98
N GLY A 657 -23.03 4.78 -21.29
CA GLY A 657 -22.45 4.79 -22.63
C GLY A 657 -22.03 6.18 -23.15
N SER A 658 -22.26 7.26 -22.39
CA SER A 658 -21.61 8.57 -22.61
C SER A 658 -20.26 8.73 -21.90
N ASP A 659 -19.79 7.70 -21.19
CA ASP A 659 -18.60 7.72 -20.34
C ASP A 659 -17.30 8.03 -21.10
N THR A 660 -16.41 8.80 -20.47
CA THR A 660 -15.06 9.10 -20.96
C THR A 660 -13.99 8.52 -20.02
N ASP A 661 -12.83 8.14 -20.53
CA ASP A 661 -11.71 7.60 -19.74
C ASP A 661 -10.66 8.71 -19.54
N LEU A 662 -10.81 9.49 -18.47
CA LEU A 662 -9.91 10.58 -18.10
C LEU A 662 -8.52 10.07 -17.74
N GLN A 663 -7.52 10.59 -18.44
CA GLN A 663 -6.18 10.01 -18.53
C GLN A 663 -5.24 10.52 -17.43
N GLY A 664 -5.48 10.06 -16.20
CA GLY A 664 -4.70 10.37 -14.99
C GLY A 664 -3.19 10.05 -15.03
N PRO A 665 -2.43 10.36 -13.96
CA PRO A 665 -0.97 10.29 -13.95
C PRO A 665 -0.38 8.90 -14.32
N PRO A 666 0.87 8.86 -14.84
CA PRO A 666 1.46 7.63 -15.40
C PRO A 666 1.52 6.44 -14.44
N TRP A 667 1.80 6.68 -13.15
CA TRP A 667 1.70 5.75 -12.01
C TRP A 667 1.83 4.24 -12.32
N SER A 668 2.79 3.85 -13.17
CA SER A 668 2.77 2.57 -13.86
C SER A 668 3.54 1.48 -13.13
N GLU A 669 3.25 0.22 -13.48
CA GLU A 669 4.07 -0.93 -13.06
C GLU A 669 5.55 -0.78 -13.49
N GLY A 670 5.81 -0.10 -14.60
CA GLY A 670 7.18 0.17 -15.09
C GLY A 670 7.93 1.21 -14.26
N GLU A 671 7.23 2.10 -13.58
CA GLU A 671 7.77 3.14 -12.70
C GLU A 671 7.83 2.71 -11.22
N GLY A 672 7.49 1.45 -10.93
CA GLY A 672 7.58 0.87 -9.58
C GLY A 672 6.30 0.91 -8.76
N TRP A 673 5.17 1.36 -9.31
CA TRP A 673 3.89 1.50 -8.58
C TRP A 673 3.21 0.18 -8.18
N GLY A 674 3.90 -0.96 -8.35
CA GLY A 674 3.58 -2.20 -7.65
C GLY A 674 4.02 -2.23 -6.18
N GLU A 675 4.76 -1.22 -5.70
CA GLU A 675 5.19 -1.04 -4.31
C GLU A 675 4.00 -0.62 -3.41
N PRO A 676 3.70 -1.35 -2.31
CA PRO A 676 2.64 -1.01 -1.36
C PRO A 676 2.64 0.43 -0.86
N ALA A 677 3.81 1.00 -0.55
CA ALA A 677 3.91 2.38 -0.06
C ALA A 677 3.39 3.43 -1.05
N LEU A 678 3.36 3.13 -2.36
CA LEU A 678 2.82 4.02 -3.38
C LEU A 678 1.31 3.80 -3.51
N TYR A 679 0.87 2.65 -4.05
CA TYR A 679 -0.53 2.45 -4.43
C TYR A 679 -1.53 2.49 -3.27
N SER A 680 -1.10 2.24 -2.02
CA SER A 680 -1.99 2.31 -0.84
C SER A 680 -2.30 3.73 -0.37
N THR A 681 -1.53 4.72 -0.83
CA THR A 681 -1.64 6.13 -0.42
C THR A 681 -2.43 6.99 -1.40
N ILE A 682 -2.74 6.45 -2.60
CA ILE A 682 -3.60 7.09 -3.60
C ILE A 682 -4.92 7.50 -2.93
N GLN A 683 -5.24 8.78 -2.98
CA GLN A 683 -6.45 9.38 -2.45
C GLN A 683 -7.05 10.29 -3.52
N VAL A 684 -8.37 10.19 -3.64
CA VAL A 684 -9.27 11.11 -4.33
C VAL A 684 -10.51 11.12 -3.43
N VAL A 685 -10.89 12.29 -2.92
CA VAL A 685 -11.98 12.48 -1.96
C VAL A 685 -12.64 13.82 -2.27
N ASP A 686 -13.94 13.81 -2.52
CA ASP A 686 -14.73 15.03 -2.70
C ASP A 686 -14.56 15.99 -1.51
N PRO A 687 -14.49 17.30 -1.73
CA PRO A 687 -14.67 18.24 -0.63
C PRO A 687 -16.05 18.08 0.01
N PRO A 688 -16.21 18.41 1.31
CA PRO A 688 -17.55 18.55 1.87
C PRO A 688 -18.34 19.62 1.09
N PRO A 689 -19.67 19.49 0.95
CA PRO A 689 -20.49 20.55 0.38
C PRO A 689 -20.22 21.85 1.13
N ARG A 690 -19.73 22.88 0.42
CA ARG A 690 -19.61 24.22 0.98
C ARG A 690 -21.03 24.74 1.16
N GLU A 691 -21.39 25.20 2.37
CA GLU A 691 -22.57 26.04 2.50
C GLU A 691 -22.36 27.26 1.59
N GLU A 692 -23.22 27.45 0.59
CA GLU A 692 -23.22 28.69 -0.17
C GLU A 692 -23.55 29.81 0.83
N GLU A 693 -22.63 30.76 1.03
CA GLU A 693 -22.97 31.99 1.73
C GLU A 693 -24.14 32.63 0.95
N GLU A 694 -25.34 32.64 1.53
CA GLU A 694 -26.48 33.36 0.95
C GLU A 694 -26.08 34.83 0.79
N GLU A 695 -25.66 35.25 -0.41
CA GLU A 695 -25.50 36.67 -0.73
C GLU A 695 -26.83 37.34 -0.40
N PRO A 696 -26.87 38.29 0.55
CA PRO A 696 -28.14 38.78 1.08
C PRO A 696 -28.92 39.48 -0.02
N GLU A 697 -29.98 38.80 -0.48
CA GLU A 697 -30.89 39.19 -1.57
C GLU A 697 -31.05 40.72 -1.64
N PRO A 698 -30.66 41.39 -2.75
CA PRO A 698 -30.42 42.83 -2.78
C PRO A 698 -31.70 43.69 -2.77
N GLY A 699 -32.42 43.65 -1.65
CA GLY A 699 -33.40 44.63 -1.21
C GLY A 699 -34.86 44.29 -1.51
N GLU A 700 -35.47 43.40 -0.74
CA GLU A 700 -36.89 43.58 -0.37
C GLU A 700 -36.99 44.40 0.93
N ASP A 701 -37.82 45.45 0.87
CA ASP A 701 -37.87 46.53 1.88
C ASP A 701 -38.56 46.07 3.17
N ALA A 702 -37.76 45.70 4.18
CA ALA A 702 -38.20 45.27 5.50
C ALA A 702 -38.82 46.45 6.29
N GLY A 703 -40.06 46.80 5.94
CA GLY A 703 -40.74 48.02 6.37
C GLY A 703 -40.82 48.20 7.89
N PHE A 704 -39.97 49.08 8.42
CA PHE A 704 -40.04 49.53 9.81
C PHE A 704 -41.33 50.31 10.06
N PRO A 705 -42.00 50.12 11.23
CA PRO A 705 -43.20 50.87 11.58
C PRO A 705 -42.84 52.35 11.81
N GLY A 706 -43.48 53.24 11.07
CA GLY A 706 -43.13 54.65 11.06
C GLY A 706 -43.46 55.40 12.35
N ASP A 707 -42.57 56.32 12.72
CA ASP A 707 -42.86 57.47 13.58
C ASP A 707 -42.58 58.76 12.79
N ALA A 708 -43.17 59.89 13.20
CA ALA A 708 -43.21 61.11 12.40
C ALA A 708 -42.37 62.24 13.00
N GLY A 709 -41.46 62.84 12.21
CA GLY A 709 -40.66 63.98 12.65
C GLY A 709 -39.88 64.69 11.55
N ASP A 710 -40.26 65.95 11.34
CA ASP A 710 -39.58 67.03 10.61
C ASP A 710 -38.18 66.83 9.98
N SER A 711 -38.16 67.07 8.66
CA SER A 711 -37.09 67.76 7.91
C SER A 711 -36.80 69.14 8.57
N PRO A 712 -35.60 69.80 8.47
CA PRO A 712 -34.88 69.82 7.18
C PRO A 712 -33.35 70.12 7.13
N ASP A 713 -32.85 69.89 5.91
CA ASP A 713 -31.85 70.67 5.14
C ASP A 713 -30.33 70.62 5.42
N ALA A 714 -29.63 70.98 4.33
CA ALA A 714 -28.32 71.62 4.22
C ALA A 714 -27.04 70.88 4.67
N GLY A 715 -26.27 70.43 3.66
CA GLY A 715 -24.97 71.05 3.41
C GLY A 715 -23.70 70.25 3.74
N ALA A 716 -23.07 69.72 2.69
CA ALA A 716 -21.60 69.54 2.62
C ALA A 716 -20.95 70.88 2.15
N PRO A 717 -19.59 71.04 2.10
CA PRO A 717 -18.53 70.06 2.36
C PRO A 717 -17.34 70.58 3.22
N ALA A 718 -16.35 69.69 3.40
CA ALA A 718 -14.88 69.88 3.50
C ALA A 718 -14.24 71.25 3.90
N ASP A 719 -13.16 71.17 4.72
CA ASP A 719 -11.80 71.49 4.24
C ASP A 719 -10.72 70.74 5.05
N ALA A 720 -9.46 70.83 4.64
CA ALA A 720 -8.29 70.14 5.21
C ALA A 720 -7.49 70.98 6.24
N GLY A 721 -6.63 70.33 7.02
CA GLY A 721 -5.71 71.00 7.94
C GLY A 721 -4.55 70.08 8.36
N GLY A 722 -3.32 70.47 8.02
CA GLY A 722 -2.08 69.74 8.31
C GLY A 722 -1.51 69.96 9.72
N PRO A 723 -0.30 69.43 9.99
CA PRO A 723 0.19 69.14 11.34
C PRO A 723 1.01 70.27 11.98
N ASP A 724 1.36 70.08 13.26
CA ASP A 724 2.51 70.73 13.90
C ASP A 724 3.21 69.75 14.88
N ASP A 725 4.51 69.95 15.09
CA ASP A 725 5.38 69.16 15.97
C ASP A 725 5.44 69.77 17.38
N THR A 726 5.90 69.00 18.38
CA THR A 726 6.81 69.57 19.41
C THR A 726 7.59 68.51 20.18
N GLN A 727 8.86 68.80 20.46
CA GLN A 727 9.79 68.01 21.29
C GLN A 727 9.91 68.64 22.68
N SER A 728 10.34 67.88 23.72
CA SER A 728 11.58 68.16 24.51
C SER A 728 11.66 67.46 25.90
N VAL A 729 12.68 66.60 26.05
CA VAL A 729 13.61 66.31 27.18
C VAL A 729 13.29 66.53 28.69
N ASP A 730 13.98 65.68 29.50
CA ASP A 730 14.52 65.87 30.87
C ASP A 730 13.57 65.94 32.09
N SER A 731 13.93 65.51 33.32
CA SER A 731 15.05 64.64 33.82
C SER A 731 14.80 64.16 35.27
N ASP A 732 15.75 63.33 35.77
CA ASP A 732 16.15 63.13 37.19
C ASP A 732 15.40 62.19 38.16
N ALA A 733 16.24 61.52 38.95
CA ALA A 733 16.01 60.39 39.84
C ALA A 733 15.66 60.77 41.30
N ASP A 734 15.21 59.78 42.10
CA ASP A 734 15.54 59.75 43.53
C ASP A 734 15.48 58.32 44.15
N ALA A 735 16.40 58.02 45.08
CA ALA A 735 16.48 56.78 45.89
C ALA A 735 17.56 56.93 46.98
N PRO A 736 17.39 56.44 48.23
CA PRO A 736 17.88 55.07 48.54
C PRO A 736 17.21 54.35 49.76
N GLY A 737 17.60 53.09 50.02
CA GLY A 737 17.38 52.45 51.33
C GLY A 737 17.71 50.93 51.42
N ASN A 738 18.86 50.56 52.01
CA ASN A 738 19.27 49.18 52.31
C ASN A 738 20.36 49.14 53.41
N PRO A 739 20.44 48.07 54.24
CA PRO A 739 21.72 47.38 54.46
C PRO A 739 21.57 45.83 54.59
N ALA A 740 22.32 45.01 53.84
CA ALA A 740 23.67 44.44 54.16
C ALA A 740 23.58 42.99 54.71
N ASP A 741 24.54 42.04 54.65
CA ASP A 741 25.99 41.96 54.30
C ASP A 741 26.29 40.47 53.86
N ALA A 742 27.43 39.96 53.35
CA ALA A 742 28.70 40.45 52.75
C ALA A 742 29.51 39.22 52.19
N ILE A 743 30.81 39.38 51.86
CA ILE A 743 31.87 38.34 51.61
C ILE A 743 31.69 37.52 50.30
N SER A 744 32.34 37.77 49.14
CA SER A 744 33.77 37.95 48.73
C SER A 744 34.55 36.65 48.44
N GLY A 745 35.30 36.48 47.34
CA GLY A 745 35.50 37.31 46.14
C GLY A 745 36.79 36.98 45.33
N GLN A 746 36.91 37.56 44.11
CA GLN A 746 38.15 37.77 43.31
C GLN A 746 38.95 36.54 42.77
N ASP A 747 39.77 36.60 41.70
CA ASP A 747 40.18 37.72 40.81
C ASP A 747 40.57 37.26 39.37
N VAL A 748 41.05 38.16 38.51
CA VAL A 748 41.42 37.94 37.07
C VAL A 748 42.88 38.24 36.71
N GLY A 749 43.36 37.67 35.59
CA GLY A 749 44.58 38.05 34.85
C GLY A 749 45.44 36.85 34.40
N SER A 750 46.47 36.96 33.53
CA SER A 750 46.77 37.94 32.45
C SER A 750 48.14 37.60 31.82
N ASP A 751 48.20 37.50 30.48
CA ASP A 751 49.35 37.79 29.59
C ASP A 751 50.72 37.04 29.65
N ILE A 752 51.34 36.98 28.44
CA ILE A 752 52.78 36.80 28.09
C ILE A 752 53.43 35.40 28.26
N GLY A 753 53.99 34.88 27.16
CA GLY A 753 54.94 33.75 27.11
C GLY A 753 55.35 33.41 25.67
N ALA A 754 56.63 33.53 25.31
CA ALA A 754 57.09 33.60 23.92
C ALA A 754 57.62 32.29 23.30
N ASP A 755 57.68 32.30 21.96
CA ASP A 755 58.52 31.51 21.03
C ASP A 755 60.04 31.62 21.39
N PRO A 756 61.00 30.84 20.82
CA PRO A 756 60.89 29.90 19.68
C PRO A 756 61.63 28.55 19.82
N ASP A 757 61.48 27.66 18.82
CA ASP A 757 62.62 27.26 17.94
C ASP A 757 62.14 26.50 16.67
N ALA A 758 62.98 26.41 15.64
CA ALA A 758 62.54 26.16 14.24
C ALA A 758 63.15 24.93 13.53
N GLN A 759 62.42 24.46 12.49
CA GLN A 759 62.82 23.75 11.24
C GLN A 759 61.58 22.92 10.77
N ASP A 760 60.84 23.27 9.73
CA ASP A 760 61.20 23.48 8.30
C ASP A 760 61.61 22.19 7.59
N ASP A 761 60.69 21.64 6.80
CA ASP A 761 61.02 21.28 5.42
C ASP A 761 59.78 21.36 4.50
N THR A 762 60.03 21.75 3.25
CA THR A 762 59.08 22.26 2.23
C THR A 762 58.38 21.14 1.42
N ILE A 763 57.43 21.28 0.46
CA ILE A 763 57.22 22.23 -0.67
C ILE A 763 55.72 22.30 -1.09
N ASP A 764 55.28 23.48 -1.57
CA ASP A 764 54.11 23.89 -2.41
C ASP A 764 52.68 23.29 -2.27
N ARG A 765 51.75 24.21 -1.97
CA ARG A 765 50.57 24.49 -2.84
C ARG A 765 50.90 25.73 -3.71
N PRO A 766 50.12 26.10 -4.75
CA PRO A 766 49.06 27.11 -4.52
C PRO A 766 47.87 27.17 -5.54
N LYS A 767 46.94 28.11 -5.28
CA LYS A 767 45.94 28.75 -6.20
C LYS A 767 44.61 28.04 -6.54
N THR A 768 43.65 28.22 -5.62
CA THR A 768 42.32 28.84 -5.83
C THR A 768 41.78 29.11 -7.26
N ALA A 769 40.61 28.54 -7.53
CA ALA A 769 39.37 29.20 -8.01
C ALA A 769 39.21 29.82 -9.43
N SER A 770 37.92 29.94 -9.80
CA SER A 770 37.31 30.76 -10.88
C SER A 770 37.02 30.13 -12.26
N THR A 771 35.71 29.97 -12.53
CA THR A 771 34.96 30.31 -13.78
C THR A 771 35.27 29.70 -15.16
N SER A 772 34.17 29.50 -15.90
CA SER A 772 34.03 29.60 -17.37
C SER A 772 34.85 28.68 -18.30
N GLY A 773 34.20 27.60 -18.75
CA GLY A 773 33.64 27.49 -20.12
C GLY A 773 34.56 27.46 -21.36
N CYS A 774 34.28 26.52 -22.27
CA CYS A 774 34.71 26.58 -23.68
C CYS A 774 33.56 26.16 -24.61
N ALA A 775 33.27 27.00 -25.61
CA ALA A 775 32.66 26.62 -26.88
C ALA A 775 33.80 26.18 -27.85
N CYS A 776 33.63 25.73 -29.11
CA CYS A 776 32.79 26.26 -30.19
C CYS A 776 32.50 25.23 -31.31
N ASN A 777 31.31 25.39 -31.91
CA ASN A 777 30.94 25.32 -33.34
C ASN A 777 31.41 24.21 -34.31
N GLN A 778 30.38 23.67 -34.97
CA GLN A 778 30.21 23.50 -36.44
C GLN A 778 31.08 22.52 -37.24
N SER A 779 30.41 21.56 -37.87
CA SER A 779 30.23 21.59 -39.33
C SER A 779 28.99 20.79 -39.76
N ASP A 780 28.26 21.28 -40.76
CA ASP A 780 27.04 20.67 -41.28
C ASP A 780 27.31 19.55 -42.30
N ALA A 781 26.60 18.43 -42.19
CA ALA A 781 26.36 17.50 -43.31
C ALA A 781 25.14 16.59 -43.05
N ALA A 782 24.13 16.69 -43.90
CA ALA A 782 23.01 15.74 -44.06
C ALA A 782 22.87 15.42 -45.57
N PRO A 783 21.97 14.50 -46.02
CA PRO A 783 21.11 13.57 -45.28
C PRO A 783 21.30 12.09 -45.74
N GLY A 784 20.56 11.13 -45.15
CA GLY A 784 20.56 9.74 -45.64
C GLY A 784 19.47 8.82 -45.06
N GLU A 785 18.77 8.12 -45.96
CA GLU A 785 18.05 6.84 -45.77
C GLU A 785 16.98 6.71 -44.65
N ALA A 786 15.80 7.28 -44.92
CA ALA A 786 14.56 6.63 -44.50
C ALA A 786 14.35 5.35 -45.34
N GLY A 787 14.53 4.15 -44.73
CA GLY A 787 14.63 2.92 -45.55
C GLY A 787 14.23 1.58 -44.95
N LEU A 788 13.80 1.46 -43.67
CA LEU A 788 13.62 0.13 -43.03
C LEU A 788 12.32 -0.09 -42.21
N LEU A 789 11.22 0.60 -42.54
CA LEU A 789 9.95 0.47 -41.81
C LEU A 789 8.75 -0.05 -42.64
N ALA A 790 9.01 -0.59 -43.84
CA ALA A 790 7.97 -0.99 -44.80
C ALA A 790 7.74 -2.51 -44.98
N LEU A 791 8.47 -3.37 -44.24
CA LEU A 791 8.54 -4.82 -44.53
C LEU A 791 7.86 -5.78 -43.52
N LEU A 792 7.23 -5.27 -42.45
CA LEU A 792 6.48 -6.10 -41.49
C LEU A 792 4.95 -6.07 -41.65
N ALA A 793 4.39 -5.09 -42.36
CA ALA A 793 2.93 -4.97 -42.55
C ALA A 793 2.33 -6.03 -43.50
N ALA A 794 3.13 -6.65 -44.37
CA ALA A 794 2.65 -7.55 -45.42
C ALA A 794 2.34 -8.98 -44.97
N ALA A 795 2.86 -9.43 -43.82
CA ALA A 795 2.80 -10.83 -43.40
C ALA A 795 1.47 -11.28 -42.78
N VAL A 796 0.67 -10.35 -42.24
CA VAL A 796 -0.54 -10.67 -41.45
C VAL A 796 -1.79 -10.86 -42.32
N LEU A 797 -1.87 -10.20 -43.48
CA LEU A 797 -3.07 -10.22 -44.33
C LEU A 797 -3.20 -11.45 -45.25
N TRP A 798 -2.19 -12.32 -45.35
CA TRP A 798 -2.22 -13.52 -46.22
C TRP A 798 -2.50 -14.84 -45.47
N ARG A 799 -3.26 -14.80 -44.36
CA ARG A 799 -3.74 -16.01 -43.66
C ARG A 799 -5.25 -16.09 -43.39
N ARG A 800 -6.07 -15.22 -44.01
CA ARG A 800 -7.55 -15.32 -44.03
C ARG A 800 -8.12 -15.39 -45.45
N ARG A 801 -7.74 -16.42 -46.23
CA ARG A 801 -8.49 -16.92 -47.41
C ARG A 801 -7.88 -18.19 -48.03
N ARG A 802 -8.03 -19.33 -47.35
CA ARG A 802 -8.15 -20.69 -47.91
C ARG A 802 -8.59 -21.66 -46.82
#